data_AF-A0A7W1R7C9-F1
#
_entry.id   AF-A0A7W1R7C9-F1
#
_cell.length_a   1.000
_cell.length_b   1.000
_cell.length_c   1.000
_cell.angle_alpha   90.00
_cell.angle_beta   90.00
_cell.angle_gamma   90.00
#
_symmetry.space_group_name_H-M   'P 1'
#
loop_
_entity.id
_entity.type
_entity.pdbx_description
1 polymer ?
#
loop_
_entity_poly.entity_id
_entity_poly.type
_entity_poly.pdbx_seq_one_letter_code
_entity_poly.pdbx_strand_id
1 'polypeptide(L)'
;MKSVCPPAQNARRIACILFALLLAISPLSLSIAVAQTPLGAPEKPPDATRAPESGFRLERIPVAGGAELLTIFGNLDGLRTGESQTAETPLVSVLRDTLGDADTENDRLRYLWMLTYTKPTLTQRIAAAIPFFYNRAGNKRRAVGSNPPPIIDLASTEREVWNKIFWTALQNILLDAYGFPLKASTRAYRRNVTDYRKSHIVRALAVLSLYETTEGGTPLFTSTEMQDIQARLMLAEKTLGGIVDDIYLQRVFEKQTTLTRDVRGHNWELLRQRAEAESLYFEPLLMPDGSATHALLWVARPDLAQNRGRAFEKRFLNIGNPWKDDRLLNWQGYSETRYFDAEHRAVEPGTAGAKEVQMIPLALYGLDHPKVPILLVDFRSPLNPKGREMSRRVLQDVTSTVLGLSRFGDLPFFLSRTIYDFVTGRRGMDLNQPSRLRSYSQLKLLLSLNASLNPQLREQIAGGLERVSLNPLENDLRVEAKVARDQYAALVDYARRPDGLPARLDRDRRAEMVPLKHGSKEKAMLRLANVMTFGLYTHREKATPGTTARMELQRRLDYHERFLREVARSPRAEVDWNIEEVRRSLRLILENGAAASGRMAVIAARIFARTEDTETRELCLNSLYRINNERAKKELLSIYNNQQIEARWRSASAQYLRMAIRENQTIAPADAKTILSLVGHK
;
A
#
# COMPACT_ATOMS: atom_id res chain seq x y z
N MET A 1 -25.28 25.50 -54.65
CA MET A 1 -25.66 25.58 -53.22
C MET A 1 -24.46 25.19 -52.38
N LYS A 2 -23.79 26.15 -51.73
CA LYS A 2 -22.69 25.93 -50.79
C LYS A 2 -23.25 26.09 -49.37
N SER A 3 -23.24 25.03 -48.55
CA SER A 3 -23.55 25.12 -47.13
C SER A 3 -22.26 25.35 -46.33
N VAL A 4 -22.25 26.45 -45.59
CA VAL A 4 -21.14 26.91 -44.74
C VAL A 4 -21.33 26.33 -43.34
N CYS A 5 -20.37 25.53 -42.86
CA CYS A 5 -20.23 25.20 -41.43
C CYS A 5 -19.64 26.41 -40.67
N PRO A 6 -20.09 26.71 -39.44
CA PRO A 6 -19.54 27.81 -38.66
C PRO A 6 -18.22 27.42 -37.97
N PRO A 7 -17.32 28.38 -37.67
CA PRO A 7 -15.98 28.09 -37.19
C PRO A 7 -15.91 27.87 -35.67
N ALA A 8 -14.96 27.03 -35.25
CA ALA A 8 -14.63 26.63 -33.88
C ALA A 8 -14.28 27.78 -32.88
N GLN A 9 -14.38 29.04 -33.29
CA GLN A 9 -14.11 30.22 -32.45
C GLN A 9 -15.20 30.46 -31.39
N ASN A 10 -16.46 30.14 -31.70
CA ASN A 10 -17.57 30.36 -30.76
C ASN A 10 -17.51 29.41 -29.56
N ALA A 11 -17.01 28.18 -29.73
CA ALA A 11 -16.83 27.23 -28.64
C ALA A 11 -15.78 27.71 -27.60
N ARG A 12 -14.71 28.38 -28.05
CA ARG A 12 -13.69 28.95 -27.14
C ARG A 12 -14.22 30.14 -26.35
N ARG A 13 -15.03 31.02 -26.96
CA ARG A 13 -15.66 32.16 -26.26
C ARG A 13 -16.68 31.69 -25.23
N ILE A 14 -17.50 30.70 -25.55
CA ILE A 14 -18.48 30.12 -24.61
C ILE A 14 -17.77 29.43 -23.43
N ALA A 15 -16.67 28.73 -23.67
CA ALA A 15 -15.87 28.12 -22.60
C ALA A 15 -15.23 29.17 -21.66
N CYS A 16 -14.72 30.29 -22.19
CA CYS A 16 -14.18 31.37 -21.37
C CYS A 16 -15.26 32.10 -20.54
N ILE A 17 -16.47 32.27 -21.10
CA ILE A 17 -17.59 32.89 -20.39
C ILE A 17 -18.10 31.97 -19.27
N LEU A 18 -18.22 30.66 -19.52
CA LEU A 18 -18.57 29.67 -18.49
C LEU A 18 -17.50 29.59 -17.38
N PHE A 19 -16.22 29.71 -17.73
CA PHE A 19 -15.11 29.72 -16.76
C PHE A 19 -15.11 30.99 -15.89
N ALA A 20 -15.46 32.15 -16.46
CA ALA A 20 -15.64 33.40 -15.72
C ALA A 20 -16.89 33.38 -14.82
N LEU A 21 -17.98 32.77 -15.27
CA LEU A 21 -19.23 32.67 -14.48
C LEU A 21 -19.09 31.71 -13.28
N LEU A 22 -18.29 30.64 -13.42
CA LEU A 22 -17.98 29.69 -12.34
C LEU A 22 -17.05 30.27 -11.25
N LEU A 23 -16.27 31.30 -11.57
CA LEU A 23 -15.44 32.03 -10.59
C LEU A 23 -16.23 33.09 -9.81
N ALA A 24 -17.38 33.54 -10.32
CA ALA A 24 -18.20 34.57 -9.68
C ALA A 24 -19.22 34.02 -8.65
N ILE A 25 -19.45 32.71 -8.61
CA ILE A 25 -20.45 32.06 -7.73
C ILE A 25 -19.73 31.19 -6.69
N SER A 26 -18.94 31.82 -5.82
CA SER A 26 -18.50 31.22 -4.56
C SER A 26 -19.17 31.98 -3.42
N PRO A 27 -20.08 31.37 -2.63
CA PRO A 27 -20.68 32.06 -1.51
C PRO A 27 -19.63 32.21 -0.39
N LEU A 28 -19.16 33.44 -0.18
CA LEU A 28 -18.64 33.88 1.11
C LEU A 28 -19.83 33.93 2.08
N SER A 29 -19.99 32.87 2.86
CA SER A 29 -20.90 32.87 4.01
C SER A 29 -20.08 32.61 5.27
N LEU A 30 -19.58 33.71 5.85
CA LEU A 30 -19.12 33.75 7.24
C LEU A 30 -20.37 33.76 8.12
N SER A 31 -20.66 32.64 8.78
CA SER A 31 -21.53 32.62 9.96
C SER A 31 -20.64 32.55 11.18
N ILE A 32 -20.48 33.69 11.84
CA ILE A 32 -19.89 33.81 13.18
C ILE A 32 -21.00 33.45 14.16
N ALA A 33 -20.88 32.31 14.84
CA ALA A 33 -21.65 32.02 16.03
C ALA A 33 -20.73 32.22 17.24
N VAL A 34 -21.01 33.29 17.99
CA VAL A 34 -20.44 33.57 19.30
C VAL A 34 -21.17 32.68 20.32
N ALA A 35 -20.42 31.87 21.07
CA ALA A 35 -20.90 31.25 22.29
C ALA A 35 -19.88 31.55 23.40
N GLN A 36 -20.26 32.42 24.33
CA GLN A 36 -19.60 32.65 25.62
C GLN A 36 -20.17 31.61 26.61
N THR A 37 -19.36 30.90 27.38
CA THR A 37 -19.12 31.01 28.85
C THR A 37 -18.78 29.60 29.41
N PRO A 38 -18.34 29.41 30.66
CA PRO A 38 -17.36 30.14 31.48
C PRO A 38 -16.22 29.22 32.04
N LEU A 39 -15.27 29.84 32.75
CA LEU A 39 -14.15 29.24 33.49
C LEU A 39 -14.56 28.18 34.53
N GLY A 40 -13.71 27.16 34.73
CA GLY A 40 -13.76 26.27 35.89
C GLY A 40 -12.56 25.31 36.06
N ALA A 41 -11.61 25.71 36.92
CA ALA A 41 -10.74 24.93 37.81
C ALA A 41 -9.64 23.96 37.26
N PRO A 42 -8.52 23.79 37.99
CA PRO A 42 -7.25 23.28 37.47
C PRO A 42 -7.17 21.75 37.44
N GLU A 43 -6.63 21.22 36.34
CA GLU A 43 -6.42 19.80 36.09
C GLU A 43 -5.17 19.31 36.85
N LYS A 44 -5.35 18.23 37.63
CA LYS A 44 -4.31 17.57 38.43
C LYS A 44 -3.35 16.80 37.50
N PRO A 45 -2.03 16.82 37.72
CA PRO A 45 -1.07 16.18 36.81
C PRO A 45 -1.26 14.65 36.79
N PRO A 46 -1.08 13.99 35.62
CA PRO A 46 -1.27 12.55 35.50
C PRO A 46 -0.13 11.77 36.18
N ASP A 47 -0.53 10.79 36.99
CA ASP A 47 0.34 9.81 37.64
C ASP A 47 1.21 9.07 36.61
N ALA A 48 2.52 9.21 36.76
CA ALA A 48 3.52 8.50 35.98
C ALA A 48 3.78 7.12 36.59
N THR A 49 2.91 6.14 36.36
CA THR A 49 3.27 4.69 36.44
C THR A 49 2.12 3.80 35.93
N ARG A 50 1.92 3.75 34.60
CA ARG A 50 1.33 2.57 33.95
C ARG A 50 2.15 2.23 32.72
N ALA A 51 2.68 1.01 32.69
CA ALA A 51 3.22 0.44 31.47
C ALA A 51 2.13 0.50 30.38
N PRO A 52 2.45 0.86 29.12
CA PRO A 52 1.44 1.02 28.08
C PRO A 52 0.78 -0.33 27.81
N GLU A 53 -0.48 -0.47 28.23
CA GLU A 53 -1.36 -1.53 27.76
C GLU A 53 -1.40 -1.46 26.23
N SER A 54 -1.22 -2.59 25.55
CA SER A 54 -1.12 -2.67 24.09
C SER A 54 -2.30 -1.93 23.44
N GLY A 55 -2.03 -0.85 22.69
CA GLY A 55 -3.04 0.01 22.07
C GLY A 55 -3.87 -0.65 20.95
N PHE A 56 -3.68 -1.95 20.70
CA PHE A 56 -4.39 -2.75 19.72
C PHE A 56 -5.08 -3.96 20.37
N ARG A 57 -6.31 -4.24 19.94
CA ARG A 57 -7.05 -5.48 20.25
C ARG A 57 -7.20 -6.31 18.98
N LEU A 58 -7.09 -7.63 19.12
CA LEU A 58 -7.28 -8.59 18.05
C LEU A 58 -8.63 -9.29 18.17
N GLU A 59 -9.27 -9.53 17.03
CA GLU A 59 -10.46 -10.37 16.95
C GLU A 59 -10.34 -11.37 15.79
N ARG A 60 -10.65 -12.63 16.07
CA ARG A 60 -10.70 -13.71 15.09
C ARG A 60 -12.13 -14.24 15.03
N ILE A 61 -12.74 -14.15 13.86
CA ILE A 61 -14.11 -14.63 13.62
C ILE A 61 -14.06 -15.78 12.61
N PRO A 62 -14.54 -16.98 12.97
CA PRO A 62 -14.66 -18.06 12.00
C PRO A 62 -15.74 -17.71 10.97
N VAL A 63 -15.44 -17.99 9.71
CA VAL A 63 -16.32 -17.80 8.55
C VAL A 63 -16.73 -19.18 8.05
N ALA A 64 -18.02 -19.35 7.76
CA ALA A 64 -18.52 -20.59 7.21
C ALA A 64 -17.80 -20.96 5.91
N GLY A 65 -17.54 -22.25 5.73
CA GLY A 65 -16.72 -22.76 4.62
C GLY A 65 -15.23 -22.88 4.95
N GLY A 66 -14.79 -22.67 6.20
CA GLY A 66 -13.40 -22.93 6.60
C GLY A 66 -12.46 -21.78 6.28
N ALA A 67 -12.81 -20.58 6.74
CA ALA A 67 -11.95 -19.41 6.68
C ALA A 67 -12.03 -18.64 7.99
N GLU A 68 -11.08 -17.76 8.23
CA GLU A 68 -11.03 -16.90 9.40
C GLU A 68 -10.96 -15.43 8.96
N LEU A 69 -11.79 -14.59 9.59
CA LEU A 69 -11.72 -13.15 9.48
C LEU A 69 -10.95 -12.61 10.67
N LEU A 70 -9.79 -12.02 10.39
CA LEU A 70 -8.87 -11.48 11.38
C LEU A 70 -9.00 -9.96 11.37
N THR A 71 -9.28 -9.34 12.51
CA THR A 71 -9.48 -7.88 12.60
C THR A 71 -8.60 -7.27 13.68
N ILE A 72 -7.91 -6.19 13.31
CA ILE A 72 -7.11 -5.35 14.20
C ILE A 72 -7.95 -4.14 14.59
N PHE A 73 -8.18 -3.98 15.89
CA PHE A 73 -8.80 -2.82 16.51
C PHE A 73 -7.71 -1.93 17.09
N GLY A 74 -7.84 -0.62 16.94
CA GLY A 74 -7.00 0.35 17.64
C GLY A 74 -7.83 1.20 18.57
N ASN A 75 -7.24 1.57 19.72
CA ASN A 75 -7.81 2.60 20.55
C ASN A 75 -7.48 3.98 19.96
N LEU A 76 -8.50 4.74 19.55
CA LEU A 76 -8.32 6.08 19.01
C LEU A 76 -8.35 7.12 20.14
N ASP A 77 -7.47 6.96 21.14
CA ASP A 77 -7.38 7.84 22.31
C ASP A 77 -7.15 9.31 21.92
N GLY A 78 -6.59 9.55 20.73
CA GLY A 78 -6.44 10.85 20.11
C GLY A 78 -7.74 11.60 19.80
N LEU A 79 -8.90 10.93 19.81
CA LEU A 79 -10.22 11.49 19.48
C LEU A 79 -11.15 11.67 20.70
N ARG A 80 -10.63 11.56 21.93
CA ARG A 80 -11.42 11.74 23.16
C ARG A 80 -12.07 13.13 23.23
N THR A 81 -13.40 13.16 23.27
CA THR A 81 -14.21 14.34 23.67
C THR A 81 -15.23 13.85 24.69
N GLY A 82 -15.17 14.36 25.93
CA GLY A 82 -16.20 14.30 26.98
C GLY A 82 -16.91 12.96 27.23
N GLU A 83 -16.70 12.38 28.42
CA GLU A 83 -17.51 11.31 29.06
C GLU A 83 -18.47 10.50 28.16
N SER A 84 -17.95 9.47 27.51
CA SER A 84 -18.57 8.13 27.33
C SER A 84 -18.08 7.47 26.05
N GLN A 85 -17.56 6.26 26.25
CA GLN A 85 -17.12 5.27 25.26
C GLN A 85 -15.74 5.52 24.63
N THR A 86 -14.75 4.93 25.29
CA THR A 86 -13.59 4.28 24.66
C THR A 86 -14.06 3.24 23.64
N ALA A 87 -14.70 3.68 22.56
CA ALA A 87 -15.16 2.79 21.52
C ALA A 87 -13.97 2.47 20.61
N GLU A 88 -13.32 1.34 20.89
CA GLU A 88 -12.34 0.73 19.99
C GLU A 88 -12.81 0.85 18.53
N THR A 89 -11.88 1.22 17.66
CA THR A 89 -12.21 1.40 16.25
C THR A 89 -11.56 0.27 15.45
N PRO A 90 -12.33 -0.51 14.70
CA PRO A 90 -11.77 -1.56 13.87
C PRO A 90 -11.04 -0.88 12.70
N LEU A 91 -9.77 -1.23 12.48
CA LEU A 91 -8.92 -0.57 11.50
C LEU A 91 -8.82 -1.41 10.23
N VAL A 92 -8.23 -2.60 10.36
CA VAL A 92 -7.94 -3.49 9.21
C VAL A 92 -8.51 -4.86 9.48
N SER A 93 -9.16 -5.45 8.47
CA SER A 93 -9.57 -6.85 8.49
C SER A 93 -8.91 -7.61 7.35
N VAL A 94 -8.48 -8.84 7.60
CA VAL A 94 -7.88 -9.76 6.62
C VAL A 94 -8.64 -11.09 6.63
N LEU A 95 -8.97 -11.61 5.45
CA LEU A 95 -9.52 -12.96 5.30
C LEU A 95 -8.41 -13.96 5.02
N ARG A 96 -8.26 -14.94 5.90
CA ARG A 96 -7.42 -16.13 5.73
C ARG A 96 -8.30 -17.34 5.39
N ASP A 97 -8.04 -17.97 4.26
CA ASP A 97 -8.74 -19.18 3.81
C ASP A 97 -7.93 -20.40 4.26
N THR A 98 -8.41 -21.10 5.29
CA THR A 98 -7.75 -22.24 5.94
C THR A 98 -8.29 -23.60 5.50
N LEU A 99 -9.21 -23.61 4.52
CA LEU A 99 -10.00 -24.78 4.12
C LEU A 99 -10.79 -25.47 5.27
N GLY A 100 -10.75 -24.94 6.49
CA GLY A 100 -11.36 -25.52 7.69
C GLY A 100 -10.47 -26.54 8.41
N ASP A 101 -9.20 -26.66 8.03
CA ASP A 101 -8.23 -27.52 8.70
C ASP A 101 -7.23 -26.69 9.55
N ALA A 102 -6.27 -27.39 10.15
CA ALA A 102 -5.21 -26.79 10.96
C ALA A 102 -3.85 -26.74 10.22
N ASP A 103 -3.82 -27.06 8.92
CA ASP A 103 -2.60 -27.13 8.12
C ASP A 103 -2.27 -25.76 7.51
N THR A 104 -1.32 -25.07 8.13
CA THR A 104 -0.89 -23.75 7.68
C THR A 104 -0.17 -23.76 6.32
N GLU A 105 0.24 -24.92 5.80
CA GLU A 105 0.87 -25.02 4.47
C GLU A 105 -0.11 -24.75 3.33
N ASN A 106 -1.42 -24.92 3.57
CA ASN A 106 -2.46 -24.72 2.57
C ASN A 106 -3.23 -23.39 2.75
N ASP A 107 -2.91 -22.65 3.82
CA ASP A 107 -3.52 -21.37 4.15
C ASP A 107 -3.27 -20.35 3.04
N ARG A 108 -4.32 -19.56 2.72
CA ARG A 108 -4.21 -18.50 1.73
C ARG A 108 -4.83 -17.20 2.20
N LEU A 109 -4.03 -16.14 2.22
CA LEU A 109 -4.52 -14.78 2.42
C LEU A 109 -5.27 -14.31 1.17
N ARG A 110 -6.51 -13.84 1.35
CA ARG A 110 -7.37 -13.44 0.22
C ARG A 110 -7.65 -11.97 0.18
N TYR A 111 -8.39 -11.44 1.14
CA TYR A 111 -8.91 -10.09 1.05
C TYR A 111 -8.42 -9.27 2.23
N LEU A 112 -8.06 -8.03 1.94
CA LEU A 112 -7.75 -7.05 2.97
C LEU A 112 -8.71 -5.87 2.84
N TRP A 113 -9.35 -5.53 3.95
CA TRP A 113 -10.23 -4.38 4.08
C TRP A 113 -9.58 -3.35 4.98
N MET A 114 -9.49 -2.12 4.49
CA MET A 114 -9.32 -0.94 5.34
C MET A 114 -10.74 -0.48 5.69
N LEU A 115 -11.15 -0.55 6.95
CA LEU A 115 -12.56 -0.35 7.32
C LEU A 115 -13.01 1.11 7.18
N THR A 116 -12.07 2.05 7.05
CA THR A 116 -12.36 3.44 6.67
C THR A 116 -12.59 3.61 5.15
N TYR A 117 -12.27 2.60 4.32
CA TYR A 117 -12.50 2.61 2.88
C TYR A 117 -13.92 2.17 2.53
N THR A 118 -14.66 3.02 1.82
CA THR A 118 -16.07 2.78 1.50
C THR A 118 -16.42 3.21 0.09
N LYS A 119 -17.44 2.58 -0.49
CA LYS A 119 -17.96 2.98 -1.81
C LYS A 119 -18.38 4.46 -1.79
N PRO A 120 -18.08 5.25 -2.83
CA PRO A 120 -18.45 6.65 -2.87
C PRO A 120 -19.97 6.81 -3.04
N THR A 121 -20.55 7.81 -2.37
CA THR A 121 -21.97 8.21 -2.53
C THR A 121 -22.22 8.79 -3.92
N LEU A 122 -23.48 8.93 -4.34
CA LEU A 122 -23.79 9.55 -5.64
C LEU A 122 -23.22 10.97 -5.74
N THR A 123 -23.35 11.78 -4.70
CA THR A 123 -22.79 13.14 -4.63
C THR A 123 -21.27 13.15 -4.76
N GLN A 124 -20.59 12.26 -4.04
CA GLN A 124 -19.14 12.10 -4.13
C GLN A 124 -18.69 11.62 -5.51
N ARG A 125 -19.45 10.73 -6.15
CA ARG A 125 -19.16 10.26 -7.52
C ARG A 125 -19.25 11.40 -8.53
N ILE A 126 -20.32 12.21 -8.45
CA ILE A 126 -20.50 13.37 -9.32
C ILE A 126 -19.35 14.35 -9.09
N ALA A 127 -19.07 14.73 -7.84
CA ALA A 127 -18.00 15.65 -7.51
C ALA A 127 -16.62 15.15 -7.95
N ALA A 128 -16.34 13.86 -7.79
CA ALA A 128 -15.09 13.26 -8.26
C ALA A 128 -14.95 13.28 -9.78
N ALA A 129 -16.06 13.36 -10.53
CA ALA A 129 -16.07 13.47 -11.98
C ALA A 129 -15.98 14.93 -12.49
N ILE A 130 -16.05 15.94 -11.62
CA ILE A 130 -15.90 17.34 -12.03
C ILE A 130 -14.40 17.65 -12.15
N PRO A 131 -13.89 18.00 -13.35
CA PRO A 131 -12.51 18.44 -13.50
C PRO A 131 -12.26 19.70 -12.66
N PHE A 132 -11.05 19.85 -12.12
CA PHE A 132 -10.66 20.99 -11.28
C PHE A 132 -11.41 21.12 -9.94
N PHE A 133 -12.29 20.18 -9.59
CA PHE A 133 -12.93 20.16 -8.28
C PHE A 133 -11.98 19.56 -7.24
N TYR A 134 -11.33 20.44 -6.46
CA TYR A 134 -10.33 20.08 -5.45
C TYR A 134 -10.82 20.30 -4.02
N ASN A 135 -12.13 20.17 -3.82
CA ASN A 135 -12.75 20.25 -2.52
C ASN A 135 -13.44 18.94 -2.20
N ARG A 136 -13.69 18.73 -0.92
CA ARG A 136 -14.46 17.57 -0.45
C ARG A 136 -15.94 17.73 -0.79
N ALA A 137 -16.61 16.64 -1.16
CA ALA A 137 -18.04 16.65 -1.45
C ALA A 137 -18.93 16.42 -0.21
N GLY A 138 -18.38 16.59 0.99
CA GLY A 138 -19.03 16.35 2.27
C GLY A 138 -18.79 14.95 2.86
N ASN A 139 -19.26 14.77 4.10
CA ASN A 139 -19.08 13.55 4.89
C ASN A 139 -20.18 12.52 4.68
N LYS A 140 -19.81 11.24 4.80
CA LYS A 140 -20.78 10.13 4.83
C LYS A 140 -21.53 10.10 6.15
N ARG A 141 -22.85 9.88 6.08
CA ARG A 141 -23.69 9.68 7.26
C ARG A 141 -23.66 8.22 7.79
N ARG A 142 -23.48 7.26 6.88
CA ARG A 142 -23.34 5.81 7.11
C ARG A 142 -22.52 5.15 6.00
N ALA A 143 -22.02 3.94 6.28
CA ALA A 143 -21.57 3.00 5.27
C ALA A 143 -22.60 2.83 4.13
N VAL A 144 -22.18 2.92 2.86
CA VAL A 144 -23.06 2.75 1.70
C VAL A 144 -22.95 1.34 1.15
N GLY A 145 -24.05 0.57 1.26
CA GLY A 145 -24.19 -0.80 0.75
C GLY A 145 -23.94 -1.88 1.80
N SER A 146 -24.56 -3.05 1.61
CA SER A 146 -24.51 -4.18 2.55
C SER A 146 -23.20 -4.97 2.54
N ASN A 147 -22.33 -4.74 1.54
CA ASN A 147 -21.09 -5.51 1.38
C ASN A 147 -19.87 -4.55 1.27
N PRO A 148 -18.94 -4.61 2.23
CA PRO A 148 -17.76 -3.74 2.26
C PRO A 148 -16.78 -4.06 1.12
N PRO A 149 -16.26 -3.06 0.40
CA PRO A 149 -15.31 -3.29 -0.69
C PRO A 149 -13.91 -3.59 -0.13
N PRO A 150 -13.25 -4.71 -0.52
CA PRO A 150 -11.85 -4.94 -0.16
C PRO A 150 -10.95 -3.92 -0.85
N ILE A 151 -9.87 -3.50 -0.19
CA ILE A 151 -8.89 -2.60 -0.80
C ILE A 151 -7.89 -3.35 -1.67
N ILE A 152 -7.63 -4.62 -1.40
CA ILE A 152 -6.79 -5.49 -2.22
C ILE A 152 -7.25 -6.96 -2.09
N ASP A 153 -7.06 -7.70 -3.17
CA ASP A 153 -7.11 -9.16 -3.19
C ASP A 153 -5.66 -9.68 -3.26
N LEU A 154 -5.17 -10.19 -2.13
CA LEU A 154 -3.84 -10.72 -1.93
C LEU A 154 -3.61 -12.01 -2.73
N ALA A 155 -4.67 -12.81 -2.95
CA ALA A 155 -4.58 -14.06 -3.70
C ALA A 155 -4.54 -13.84 -5.22
N SER A 156 -5.12 -12.74 -5.72
CA SER A 156 -5.24 -12.47 -7.17
C SER A 156 -4.80 -11.05 -7.58
N THR A 157 -3.66 -10.59 -7.07
CA THR A 157 -3.15 -9.23 -7.37
C THR A 157 -2.93 -8.94 -8.87
N GLU A 158 -2.69 -9.97 -9.70
CA GLU A 158 -2.57 -9.82 -11.15
C GLU A 158 -3.84 -9.27 -11.80
N ARG A 159 -5.02 -9.59 -11.25
CA ARG A 159 -6.32 -9.19 -11.79
C ARG A 159 -6.47 -7.67 -11.84
N GLU A 160 -5.92 -6.99 -10.83
CA GLU A 160 -5.95 -5.54 -10.76
C GLU A 160 -5.08 -4.90 -11.84
N VAL A 161 -3.91 -5.47 -12.12
CA VAL A 161 -3.01 -4.97 -13.17
C VAL A 161 -3.68 -5.07 -14.53
N TRP A 162 -4.31 -6.20 -14.83
CA TRP A 162 -5.07 -6.39 -16.06
C TRP A 162 -6.27 -5.44 -16.17
N ASN A 163 -7.00 -5.23 -15.08
CA ASN A 163 -8.08 -4.24 -15.05
C ASN A 163 -7.56 -2.82 -15.36
N LYS A 164 -6.41 -2.41 -14.80
CA LYS A 164 -5.79 -1.11 -15.09
C LYS A 164 -5.39 -0.99 -16.56
N ILE A 165 -4.73 -2.01 -17.13
CA ILE A 165 -4.32 -2.04 -18.55
C ILE A 165 -5.56 -1.94 -19.46
N PHE A 166 -6.56 -2.79 -19.21
CA PHE A 166 -7.80 -2.81 -19.99
C PHE A 166 -8.51 -1.46 -19.95
N TRP A 167 -8.75 -0.88 -18.77
CA TRP A 167 -9.43 0.41 -18.67
C TRP A 167 -8.64 1.54 -19.31
N THR A 168 -7.31 1.47 -19.29
CA THR A 168 -6.43 2.42 -19.99
C THR A 168 -6.61 2.29 -21.50
N ALA A 169 -6.62 1.05 -22.03
CA ALA A 169 -6.89 0.79 -23.45
C ALA A 169 -8.29 1.26 -23.86
N LEU A 170 -9.33 0.88 -23.11
CA LEU A 170 -10.72 1.29 -23.37
C LEU A 170 -10.88 2.81 -23.39
N GLN A 171 -10.20 3.51 -22.46
CA GLN A 171 -10.27 4.96 -22.40
C GLN A 171 -9.61 5.61 -23.62
N ASN A 172 -8.46 5.09 -24.05
CA ASN A 172 -7.75 5.59 -25.22
C ASN A 172 -8.45 5.26 -26.54
N ILE A 173 -9.11 4.09 -26.64
CA ILE A 173 -9.72 3.61 -27.89
C ILE A 173 -11.15 4.12 -28.06
N LEU A 174 -11.99 3.99 -27.02
CA LEU A 174 -13.42 4.29 -27.14
C LEU A 174 -13.79 5.64 -26.56
N LEU A 175 -13.40 5.94 -25.31
CA LEU A 175 -13.91 7.14 -24.61
C LEU A 175 -13.27 8.44 -25.11
N ASP A 176 -12.00 8.39 -25.52
CA ASP A 176 -11.29 9.53 -26.08
C ASP A 176 -11.87 9.98 -27.45
N ALA A 177 -12.61 9.12 -28.15
CA ALA A 177 -13.27 9.43 -29.43
C ALA A 177 -14.57 10.25 -29.27
N TYR A 178 -15.23 10.21 -28.11
CA TYR A 178 -16.52 10.90 -27.85
C TYR A 178 -16.39 12.33 -27.30
N GLY A 179 -15.19 12.93 -27.37
CA GLY A 179 -14.98 14.36 -27.11
C GLY A 179 -14.54 14.75 -25.70
N PHE A 180 -14.17 16.03 -25.57
CA PHE A 180 -13.52 16.64 -24.39
C PHE A 180 -14.26 16.45 -23.04
N PRO A 181 -15.59 16.67 -22.91
CA PRO A 181 -16.23 16.65 -21.59
C PRO A 181 -16.33 15.25 -20.97
N LEU A 182 -16.56 14.21 -21.78
CA LEU A 182 -16.57 12.81 -21.32
C LEU A 182 -15.15 12.34 -20.97
N LYS A 183 -14.15 12.74 -21.74
CA LYS A 183 -12.73 12.47 -21.48
C LYS A 183 -12.26 13.11 -20.16
N ALA A 184 -12.57 14.38 -19.95
CA ALA A 184 -12.21 15.14 -18.76
C ALA A 184 -12.78 14.53 -17.47
N SER A 185 -14.08 14.28 -17.48
CA SER A 185 -14.81 13.78 -16.33
C SER A 185 -14.43 12.36 -15.95
N THR A 186 -14.28 11.47 -16.95
CA THR A 186 -13.84 10.09 -16.70
C THR A 186 -12.41 10.01 -16.18
N ARG A 187 -11.49 10.85 -16.68
CA ARG A 187 -10.10 10.95 -16.19
C ARG A 187 -10.05 11.48 -14.76
N ALA A 188 -10.76 12.57 -14.48
CA ALA A 188 -10.86 13.15 -13.14
C ALA A 188 -11.43 12.13 -12.13
N TYR A 189 -12.54 11.48 -12.49
CA TYR A 189 -13.16 10.45 -11.65
C TYR A 189 -12.20 9.30 -11.35
N ARG A 190 -11.56 8.72 -12.36
CA ARG A 190 -10.62 7.60 -12.17
C ARG A 190 -9.43 7.98 -11.32
N ARG A 191 -8.87 9.18 -11.52
CA ARG A 191 -7.77 9.71 -10.72
C ARG A 191 -8.19 9.83 -9.26
N ASN A 192 -9.32 10.49 -8.98
CA ASN A 192 -9.82 10.68 -7.62
C ASN A 192 -10.14 9.34 -6.93
N VAL A 193 -10.74 8.37 -7.63
CA VAL A 193 -10.98 7.01 -7.11
C VAL A 193 -9.67 6.27 -6.84
N THR A 194 -8.69 6.38 -7.73
CA THR A 194 -7.37 5.75 -7.56
C THR A 194 -6.62 6.34 -6.38
N ASP A 195 -6.60 7.68 -6.26
CA ASP A 195 -5.94 8.38 -5.16
C ASP A 195 -6.64 8.10 -3.82
N TYR A 196 -7.98 7.98 -3.82
CA TYR A 196 -8.74 7.58 -2.63
C TYR A 196 -8.38 6.16 -2.19
N ARG A 197 -8.33 5.19 -3.12
CA ARG A 197 -7.95 3.82 -2.78
C ARG A 197 -6.49 3.74 -2.30
N LYS A 198 -5.57 4.48 -2.94
CA LYS A 198 -4.17 4.54 -2.54
C LYS A 198 -4.00 5.08 -1.12
N SER A 199 -4.70 6.15 -0.75
CA SER A 199 -4.59 6.68 0.62
C SER A 199 -4.99 5.63 1.66
N HIS A 200 -6.01 4.80 1.38
CA HIS A 200 -6.42 3.70 2.26
C HIS A 200 -5.45 2.50 2.27
N ILE A 201 -4.79 2.19 1.15
CA ILE A 201 -3.70 1.19 1.11
C ILE A 201 -2.55 1.63 2.00
N VAL A 202 -2.15 2.90 1.93
CA VAL A 202 -1.06 3.42 2.77
C VAL A 202 -1.45 3.46 4.24
N ARG A 203 -2.70 3.81 4.57
CA ARG A 203 -3.21 3.70 5.94
C ARG A 203 -3.14 2.27 6.46
N ALA A 204 -3.59 1.30 5.68
CA ALA A 204 -3.52 -0.10 6.06
C ALA A 204 -2.07 -0.54 6.31
N LEU A 205 -1.13 -0.14 5.45
CA LEU A 205 0.29 -0.40 5.65
C LEU A 205 0.82 0.22 6.95
N ALA A 206 0.46 1.47 7.24
CA ALA A 206 0.87 2.15 8.47
C ALA A 206 0.29 1.50 9.73
N VAL A 207 -0.98 1.04 9.68
CA VAL A 207 -1.60 0.27 10.78
C VAL A 207 -0.86 -1.04 10.99
N LEU A 208 -0.59 -1.79 9.93
CA LEU A 208 0.09 -3.09 10.00
C LEU A 208 1.54 -2.95 10.51
N SER A 209 2.26 -1.91 10.10
CA SER A 209 3.62 -1.67 10.58
C SER A 209 3.63 -1.28 12.06
N LEU A 210 2.69 -0.43 12.51
CA LEU A 210 2.56 -0.08 13.93
C LEU A 210 2.16 -1.28 14.78
N TYR A 211 1.28 -2.12 14.26
CA TYR A 211 0.87 -3.36 14.90
C TYR A 211 2.08 -4.28 15.14
N GLU A 212 2.89 -4.52 14.11
CA GLU A 212 4.10 -5.37 14.19
C GLU A 212 5.13 -4.87 15.22
N THR A 213 5.27 -3.55 15.40
CA THR A 213 6.22 -2.97 16.35
C THR A 213 5.71 -2.86 17.78
N THR A 214 4.40 -2.83 17.98
CA THR A 214 3.78 -2.55 19.30
C THR A 214 3.40 -3.84 20.05
N GLU A 215 3.24 -4.97 19.36
CA GLU A 215 2.89 -6.23 20.01
C GLU A 215 4.10 -6.98 20.60
N GLY A 216 3.94 -7.40 21.86
CA GLY A 216 4.77 -8.42 22.52
C GLY A 216 4.00 -9.73 22.81
N GLY A 217 2.82 -9.92 22.20
CA GLY A 217 1.91 -11.06 22.42
C GLY A 217 1.96 -12.12 21.31
N THR A 218 0.99 -13.05 21.29
CA THR A 218 0.84 -14.06 20.22
C THR A 218 0.42 -13.38 18.91
N PRO A 219 1.27 -13.41 17.86
CA PRO A 219 1.02 -12.63 16.66
C PRO A 219 -0.15 -13.22 15.85
N LEU A 220 -1.04 -12.34 15.35
CA LEU A 220 -2.20 -12.71 14.52
C LEU A 220 -1.79 -13.34 13.18
N PHE A 221 -0.66 -12.87 12.66
CA PHE A 221 -0.03 -13.26 11.42
C PHE A 221 1.36 -13.77 11.72
N THR A 222 1.82 -14.77 10.98
CA THR A 222 3.25 -15.11 11.00
C THR A 222 4.06 -13.93 10.44
N SER A 223 5.35 -13.82 10.81
CA SER A 223 6.20 -12.75 10.29
C SER A 223 6.27 -12.73 8.77
N THR A 224 6.22 -13.91 8.13
CA THR A 224 6.19 -14.04 6.67
C THR A 224 4.86 -13.57 6.08
N GLU A 225 3.73 -13.96 6.67
CA GLU A 225 2.41 -13.45 6.25
C GLU A 225 2.34 -11.92 6.36
N MET A 226 2.85 -11.34 7.45
CA MET A 226 2.87 -9.88 7.65
C MET A 226 3.70 -9.19 6.56
N GLN A 227 4.91 -9.68 6.31
CA GLN A 227 5.80 -9.14 5.27
C GLN A 227 5.20 -9.27 3.88
N ASP A 228 4.55 -10.39 3.57
CA ASP A 228 3.84 -10.61 2.31
C ASP A 228 2.70 -9.61 2.14
N ILE A 229 1.86 -9.41 3.16
CA ILE A 229 0.79 -8.42 3.12
C ILE A 229 1.38 -7.02 2.87
N GLN A 230 2.38 -6.62 3.66
CA GLN A 230 2.99 -5.29 3.55
C GLN A 230 3.65 -5.10 2.17
N ALA A 231 4.38 -6.09 1.65
CA ALA A 231 4.97 -6.07 0.32
C ALA A 231 3.90 -5.94 -0.78
N ARG A 232 2.81 -6.69 -0.70
CA ARG A 232 1.68 -6.61 -1.64
C ARG A 232 1.03 -5.22 -1.62
N LEU A 233 0.88 -4.61 -0.45
CA LEU A 233 0.37 -3.24 -0.31
C LEU A 233 1.34 -2.21 -0.93
N MET A 234 2.65 -2.34 -0.68
CA MET A 234 3.67 -1.47 -1.31
C MET A 234 3.69 -1.62 -2.84
N LEU A 235 3.49 -2.83 -3.35
CA LEU A 235 3.45 -3.12 -4.77
C LEU A 235 2.15 -2.67 -5.45
N ALA A 236 1.03 -2.60 -4.74
CA ALA A 236 -0.25 -2.14 -5.29
C ALA A 236 -0.18 -0.70 -5.84
N GLU A 237 0.77 0.11 -5.32
CA GLU A 237 1.05 1.45 -5.84
C GLU A 237 1.77 1.45 -7.20
N LYS A 238 2.49 0.37 -7.52
CA LYS A 238 3.28 0.23 -8.75
C LYS A 238 2.38 -0.28 -9.89
N THR A 239 2.65 0.18 -11.11
CA THR A 239 1.85 -0.15 -12.30
C THR A 239 1.80 -1.65 -12.60
N LEU A 240 2.90 -2.36 -12.38
CA LEU A 240 3.04 -3.81 -12.61
C LEU A 240 3.26 -4.59 -11.32
N GLY A 241 3.00 -3.99 -10.15
CA GLY A 241 3.33 -4.61 -8.87
C GLY A 241 2.56 -5.91 -8.58
N GLY A 242 1.34 -6.06 -9.11
CA GLY A 242 0.55 -7.29 -8.97
C GLY A 242 1.04 -8.48 -9.81
N ILE A 243 2.07 -8.31 -10.65
CA ILE A 243 2.71 -9.41 -11.41
C ILE A 243 3.97 -9.91 -10.69
N VAL A 244 4.43 -9.20 -9.66
CA VAL A 244 5.60 -9.62 -8.88
C VAL A 244 5.27 -10.95 -8.19
N ASP A 245 6.15 -11.92 -8.39
CA ASP A 245 6.06 -13.26 -7.81
C ASP A 245 6.27 -13.18 -6.28
N ASP A 246 5.60 -14.05 -5.53
CA ASP A 246 5.60 -14.05 -4.06
C ASP A 246 7.02 -14.13 -3.49
N ILE A 247 7.91 -14.85 -4.18
CA ILE A 247 9.33 -15.04 -3.81
C ILE A 247 10.20 -13.77 -3.82
N TYR A 248 9.66 -12.64 -4.29
CA TYR A 248 10.33 -11.35 -4.27
C TYR A 248 9.70 -10.41 -3.24
N LEU A 249 8.61 -10.79 -2.58
CA LEU A 249 7.88 -9.92 -1.66
C LEU A 249 8.74 -9.51 -0.48
N GLN A 250 9.40 -10.45 0.19
CA GLN A 250 10.32 -10.17 1.28
C GLN A 250 11.43 -9.19 0.86
N ARG A 251 12.10 -9.46 -0.26
CA ARG A 251 13.14 -8.57 -0.80
C ARG A 251 12.60 -7.17 -1.14
N VAL A 252 11.40 -7.10 -1.71
CA VAL A 252 10.74 -5.82 -2.01
C VAL A 252 10.45 -5.07 -0.73
N PHE A 253 9.94 -5.76 0.29
CA PHE A 253 9.68 -5.21 1.61
C PHE A 253 10.96 -4.66 2.25
N GLU A 254 12.00 -5.47 2.38
CA GLU A 254 13.31 -5.08 2.92
C GLU A 254 13.87 -3.86 2.19
N LYS A 255 13.94 -3.93 0.85
CA LYS A 255 14.46 -2.83 0.03
C LYS A 255 13.65 -1.56 0.23
N GLN A 256 12.32 -1.65 0.27
CA GLN A 256 11.48 -0.48 0.41
C GLN A 256 11.52 0.10 1.84
N THR A 257 11.65 -0.74 2.85
CA THR A 257 11.81 -0.33 4.25
C THR A 257 13.14 0.36 4.47
N THR A 258 14.25 -0.21 3.97
CA THR A 258 15.57 0.44 4.00
C THR A 258 15.55 1.79 3.29
N LEU A 259 15.02 1.85 2.06
CA LEU A 259 14.89 3.11 1.33
C LEU A 259 14.07 4.15 2.09
N THR A 260 13.00 3.72 2.77
CA THR A 260 12.15 4.65 3.54
C THR A 260 12.88 5.16 4.79
N ARG A 261 13.62 4.30 5.49
CA ARG A 261 14.45 4.67 6.65
C ARG A 261 15.57 5.64 6.25
N ASP A 262 16.28 5.36 5.17
CA ASP A 262 17.38 6.23 4.68
C ASP A 262 16.84 7.61 4.29
N VAL A 263 15.74 7.65 3.55
CA VAL A 263 15.07 8.90 3.15
C VAL A 263 14.63 9.69 4.39
N ARG A 264 14.03 9.02 5.38
CA ARG A 264 13.58 9.66 6.61
C ARG A 264 14.74 10.25 7.39
N GLY A 265 15.82 9.48 7.59
CA GLY A 265 17.01 9.96 8.28
C GLY A 265 17.67 11.15 7.57
N HIS A 266 17.77 11.09 6.24
CA HIS A 266 18.29 12.20 5.44
C HIS A 266 17.42 13.46 5.56
N ASN A 267 16.10 13.34 5.44
CA ASN A 267 15.19 14.47 5.54
C ASN A 267 15.10 15.05 6.95
N TRP A 268 15.21 14.19 7.97
CA TRP A 268 15.30 14.61 9.36
C TRP A 268 16.49 15.56 9.55
N GLU A 269 17.67 15.14 9.09
CA GLU A 269 18.89 15.94 9.23
C GLU A 269 18.84 17.22 8.40
N LEU A 270 18.36 17.15 7.16
CA LEU A 270 18.20 18.34 6.32
C LEU A 270 17.24 19.35 6.93
N LEU A 271 16.10 18.90 7.47
CA LEU A 271 15.12 19.80 8.07
C LEU A 271 15.65 20.41 9.38
N ARG A 272 16.32 19.61 10.20
CA ARG A 272 16.93 20.04 11.46
C ARG A 272 18.00 21.09 11.23
N GLN A 273 19.01 20.78 10.40
CA GLN A 273 20.08 21.73 10.05
C GLN A 273 19.50 23.03 9.48
N ARG A 274 18.47 22.89 8.65
CA ARG A 274 17.86 24.07 8.03
C ARG A 274 17.06 24.92 9.02
N ALA A 275 16.33 24.29 9.93
CA ALA A 275 15.62 24.98 10.99
C ALA A 275 16.61 25.74 11.89
N GLU A 276 17.68 25.08 12.33
CA GLU A 276 18.73 25.67 13.18
C GLU A 276 19.43 26.85 12.49
N ALA A 277 19.79 26.70 11.20
CA ALA A 277 20.41 27.77 10.42
C ALA A 277 19.51 29.02 10.30
N GLU A 278 18.19 28.82 10.33
CA GLU A 278 17.20 29.89 10.30
C GLU A 278 16.81 30.36 11.71
N SER A 279 17.41 29.85 12.79
CA SER A 279 17.02 30.11 14.19
C SER A 279 15.57 29.70 14.51
N LEU A 280 15.17 28.54 14.01
CA LEU A 280 13.93 27.85 14.33
C LEU A 280 14.21 26.59 15.15
N TYR A 281 13.24 26.20 15.97
CA TYR A 281 13.33 25.00 16.78
C TYR A 281 12.72 23.83 16.03
N PHE A 282 13.48 22.73 15.94
CA PHE A 282 13.07 21.49 15.31
C PHE A 282 12.61 20.49 16.37
N GLU A 283 11.41 19.94 16.21
CA GLU A 283 10.89 18.89 17.08
C GLU A 283 10.39 17.68 16.27
N PRO A 284 10.99 16.50 16.45
CA PRO A 284 10.47 15.28 15.84
C PRO A 284 9.20 14.82 16.55
N LEU A 285 8.16 14.46 15.78
CA LEU A 285 6.95 13.84 16.32
C LEU A 285 7.11 12.32 16.29
N LEU A 286 7.21 11.73 17.48
CA LEU A 286 7.34 10.29 17.65
C LEU A 286 5.98 9.61 17.44
N MET A 287 6.01 8.56 16.62
CA MET A 287 4.93 7.59 16.51
C MET A 287 4.96 6.62 17.71
N PRO A 288 3.88 5.86 17.96
CA PRO A 288 3.87 4.83 19.01
C PRO A 288 4.98 3.78 18.86
N ASP A 289 5.45 3.53 17.63
CA ASP A 289 6.58 2.64 17.32
C ASP A 289 7.97 3.26 17.60
N GLY A 290 8.01 4.46 18.19
CA GLY A 290 9.22 5.22 18.47
C GLY A 290 9.82 5.92 17.24
N SER A 291 9.23 5.77 16.06
CA SER A 291 9.78 6.34 14.83
C SER A 291 9.32 7.79 14.59
N ALA A 292 10.26 8.66 14.19
CA ALA A 292 9.96 10.06 13.87
C ALA A 292 9.57 10.21 12.39
N THR A 293 8.30 10.01 12.05
CA THR A 293 7.80 10.15 10.66
C THR A 293 7.50 11.60 10.27
N HIS A 294 7.27 12.46 11.25
CA HIS A 294 6.88 13.85 11.09
C HIS A 294 7.76 14.74 11.99
N ALA A 295 7.86 16.02 11.64
CA ALA A 295 8.54 17.01 12.46
C ALA A 295 7.82 18.35 12.45
N LEU A 296 7.75 18.98 13.62
CA LEU A 296 7.16 20.28 13.85
C LEU A 296 8.27 21.32 14.00
N LEU A 297 8.09 22.46 13.34
CA LEU A 297 8.95 23.62 13.52
C LEU A 297 8.27 24.64 14.40
N TRP A 298 9.03 25.18 15.35
CA TRP A 298 8.58 26.20 16.28
C TRP A 298 9.43 27.45 16.19
N VAL A 299 8.85 28.55 16.66
CA VAL A 299 9.57 29.79 16.93
C VAL A 299 9.30 30.24 18.35
N ALA A 300 10.35 30.67 19.05
CA ALA A 300 10.19 31.30 20.34
C ALA A 300 9.69 32.74 20.13
N ARG A 301 8.72 33.16 20.92
CA ARG A 301 8.22 34.55 20.90
C ARG A 301 9.34 35.61 21.07
N PRO A 302 10.33 35.47 21.97
CA PRO A 302 11.44 36.43 22.05
C PRO A 302 12.26 36.54 20.76
N ASP A 303 12.45 35.43 20.05
CA ASP A 303 13.28 35.40 18.83
C ASP A 303 12.65 36.18 17.67
N LEU A 304 11.33 36.35 17.67
CA LEU A 304 10.63 37.17 16.69
C LEU A 304 11.05 38.64 16.77
N ALA A 305 11.28 39.14 17.99
CA ALA A 305 11.77 40.50 18.21
C ALA A 305 13.28 40.60 17.91
N GLN A 306 14.05 39.60 18.36
CA GLN A 306 15.51 39.59 18.20
C GLN A 306 15.95 39.50 16.72
N ASN A 307 15.25 38.68 15.93
CA ASN A 307 15.61 38.46 14.52
C ASN A 307 14.86 39.38 13.56
N ARG A 308 14.19 40.43 14.03
CA ARG A 308 13.34 41.28 13.19
C ARG A 308 14.12 41.85 12.00
N GLY A 309 13.57 41.66 10.79
CA GLY A 309 14.20 42.14 9.54
C GLY A 309 15.26 41.21 8.95
N ARG A 310 15.66 40.13 9.64
CA ARG A 310 16.60 39.12 9.14
C ARG A 310 16.13 38.51 7.82
N ALA A 311 17.08 38.26 6.91
CA ALA A 311 16.83 37.51 5.69
C ALA A 311 16.49 36.06 6.03
N PHE A 312 15.46 35.53 5.40
CA PHE A 312 14.98 34.16 5.59
C PHE A 312 14.86 33.51 4.22
N GLU A 313 15.49 32.35 4.02
CA GLU A 313 15.37 31.65 2.75
C GLU A 313 14.16 30.69 2.77
N LYS A 314 13.06 31.24 2.25
CA LYS A 314 11.76 30.59 2.14
C LYS A 314 11.70 29.37 1.22
N ARG A 315 12.71 29.14 0.38
CA ARG A 315 12.63 28.17 -0.72
C ARG A 315 12.66 26.72 -0.23
N PHE A 316 13.50 26.42 0.76
CA PHE A 316 13.59 25.07 1.32
C PHE A 316 12.39 24.76 2.23
N LEU A 317 12.15 25.62 3.22
CA LEU A 317 11.08 25.42 4.20
C LEU A 317 9.68 25.63 3.61
N ASN A 318 9.55 26.30 2.47
CA ASN A 318 8.26 26.54 1.80
C ASN A 318 7.23 27.31 2.65
N ILE A 319 7.70 28.03 3.66
CA ILE A 319 6.91 28.90 4.53
C ILE A 319 7.35 30.36 4.36
N GLY A 320 6.49 31.31 4.72
CA GLY A 320 6.82 32.74 4.70
C GLY A 320 7.91 33.10 5.73
N ASN A 321 8.57 34.25 5.55
CA ASN A 321 9.57 34.74 6.50
C ASN A 321 8.90 35.02 7.87
N PRO A 322 9.23 34.29 8.95
CA PRO A 322 8.63 34.52 10.26
C PRO A 322 9.08 35.85 10.88
N TRP A 323 10.27 36.34 10.55
CA TRP A 323 10.88 37.55 11.12
C TRP A 323 10.30 38.87 10.60
N LYS A 324 9.41 38.79 9.60
CA LYS A 324 8.71 39.93 9.00
C LYS A 324 7.18 39.81 9.11
N ASP A 325 6.69 38.79 9.83
CA ASP A 325 5.26 38.47 9.89
C ASP A 325 4.65 39.03 11.19
N ASP A 326 3.99 40.19 11.09
CA ASP A 326 3.37 40.85 12.25
C ASP A 326 2.27 39.99 12.91
N ARG A 327 1.72 39.00 12.18
CA ARG A 327 0.74 38.05 12.73
C ARG A 327 1.33 37.14 13.80
N LEU A 328 2.64 36.89 13.77
CA LEU A 328 3.33 36.10 14.80
C LEU A 328 3.58 36.89 16.09
N LEU A 329 3.75 38.22 15.99
CA LEU A 329 3.88 39.08 17.18
C LEU A 329 2.56 39.13 17.97
N ASN A 330 1.44 39.17 17.25
CA ASN A 330 0.08 39.20 17.76
C ASN A 330 -0.62 37.83 17.62
N TRP A 331 0.13 36.74 17.78
CA TRP A 331 -0.39 35.39 17.57
C TRP A 331 -1.55 35.06 18.53
N GLN A 332 -2.70 34.68 17.97
CA GLN A 332 -3.90 34.26 18.72
C GLN A 332 -4.17 32.75 18.61
N GLY A 333 -3.30 32.02 17.91
CA GLY A 333 -3.43 30.57 17.75
C GLY A 333 -2.88 29.81 18.96
N TYR A 334 -2.64 28.51 18.79
CA TYR A 334 -2.07 27.69 19.84
C TYR A 334 -0.63 28.15 20.15
N SER A 335 -0.30 28.19 21.43
CA SER A 335 1.05 28.44 21.92
C SER A 335 1.34 27.52 23.10
N GLU A 336 2.58 27.08 23.22
CA GLU A 336 3.01 26.22 24.31
C GLU A 336 4.11 26.91 25.13
N THR A 337 4.00 26.88 26.44
CA THR A 337 5.04 27.37 27.32
C THR A 337 6.05 26.26 27.60
N ARG A 338 7.33 26.52 27.33
CA ARG A 338 8.44 25.61 27.62
C ARG A 338 9.49 26.30 28.49
N TYR A 339 10.28 25.52 29.23
CA TYR A 339 11.33 26.05 30.09
C TYR A 339 12.69 25.64 29.52
N PHE A 340 13.64 26.57 29.46
CA PHE A 340 14.98 26.35 28.93
C PHE A 340 16.06 26.73 29.93
N ASP A 341 17.12 25.91 30.04
CA ASP A 341 18.30 26.24 30.85
C ASP A 341 19.19 27.30 30.16
N ALA A 342 20.31 27.65 30.81
CA ALA A 342 21.28 28.61 30.28
C ALA A 342 21.93 28.14 28.97
N GLU A 343 21.98 26.83 28.75
CA GLU A 343 22.49 26.16 27.56
C GLU A 343 21.40 25.97 26.47
N HIS A 344 20.22 26.58 26.62
CA HIS A 344 19.09 26.48 25.70
C HIS A 344 18.52 25.07 25.51
N ARG A 345 18.70 24.18 26.48
CA ARG A 345 18.07 22.85 26.50
C ARG A 345 16.73 22.91 27.21
N ALA A 346 15.75 22.19 26.70
CA ALA A 346 14.44 22.07 27.34
C ALA A 346 14.57 21.34 28.68
N VAL A 347 14.00 21.91 29.75
CA VAL A 347 14.04 21.38 31.11
C VAL A 347 12.65 21.41 31.75
N GLU A 348 12.47 20.62 32.81
CA GLU A 348 11.23 20.59 33.59
C GLU A 348 10.97 21.93 34.31
N PRO A 349 9.70 22.29 34.53
CA PRO A 349 9.33 23.50 35.25
C PRO A 349 9.92 23.49 36.67
N GLY A 350 10.50 24.63 37.09
CA GLY A 350 11.09 24.78 38.42
C GLY A 350 12.57 24.39 38.54
N THR A 351 13.21 23.95 37.44
CA THR A 351 14.67 23.79 37.39
C THR A 351 15.36 25.14 37.64
N ALA A 352 16.36 25.17 38.53
CA ALA A 352 17.04 26.41 38.90
C ALA A 352 17.71 27.07 37.67
N GLY A 353 17.37 28.34 37.42
CA GLY A 353 17.88 29.09 36.25
C GLY A 353 17.11 28.85 34.95
N ALA A 354 16.03 28.05 34.97
CA ALA A 354 15.21 27.83 33.79
C ALA A 354 14.40 29.08 33.43
N LYS A 355 14.42 29.45 32.15
CA LYS A 355 13.65 30.57 31.60
C LYS A 355 12.40 30.05 30.93
N GLU A 356 11.26 30.63 31.30
CA GLU A 356 9.99 30.41 30.64
C GLU A 356 10.00 31.06 29.24
N VAL A 357 9.67 30.28 28.21
CA VAL A 357 9.62 30.72 26.82
C VAL A 357 8.35 30.23 26.16
N GLN A 358 7.58 31.17 25.61
CA GLN A 358 6.39 30.86 24.82
C GLN A 358 6.77 30.48 23.39
N MET A 359 6.40 29.26 23.00
CA MET A 359 6.66 28.64 21.70
C MET A 359 5.42 28.69 20.82
N ILE A 360 5.62 29.08 19.56
CA ILE A 360 4.55 29.17 18.55
C ILE A 360 4.83 28.15 17.44
N PRO A 361 3.89 27.25 17.10
CA PRO A 361 4.09 26.30 16.03
C PRO A 361 4.03 27.03 14.68
N LEU A 362 5.02 26.81 13.82
CA LEU A 362 5.10 27.44 12.50
C LEU A 362 4.61 26.50 11.40
N ALA A 363 5.12 25.28 11.37
CA ALA A 363 4.87 24.36 10.27
C ALA A 363 5.16 22.90 10.62
N LEU A 364 4.35 22.01 10.08
CA LEU A 364 4.47 20.56 10.23
C LEU A 364 4.92 19.93 8.92
N TYR A 365 5.93 19.06 8.99
CA TYR A 365 6.51 18.37 7.85
C TYR A 365 6.39 16.85 7.94
N GLY A 366 6.26 16.19 6.79
CA GLY A 366 6.44 14.75 6.63
C GLY A 366 7.86 14.43 6.16
N LEU A 367 8.49 13.43 6.78
CA LEU A 367 9.90 13.09 6.54
C LEU A 367 10.10 11.91 5.58
N ASP A 368 9.04 11.16 5.22
CA ASP A 368 9.14 9.94 4.39
C ASP A 368 9.24 10.21 2.87
N HIS A 369 9.32 11.48 2.44
CA HIS A 369 9.33 11.81 1.02
C HIS A 369 10.72 11.68 0.39
N PRO A 370 10.91 10.94 -0.71
CA PRO A 370 12.24 10.55 -1.22
C PRO A 370 13.20 11.67 -1.64
N LYS A 371 12.84 12.95 -1.51
CA LYS A 371 13.68 14.07 -1.97
C LYS A 371 13.87 15.18 -0.96
N VAL A 372 12.77 15.63 -0.35
CA VAL A 372 12.75 16.77 0.58
C VAL A 372 11.63 16.57 1.59
N PRO A 373 11.75 17.12 2.81
CA PRO A 373 10.64 17.20 3.75
C PRO A 373 9.42 17.88 3.13
N ILE A 374 8.25 17.28 3.29
CA ILE A 374 6.99 17.80 2.72
C ILE A 374 6.31 18.68 3.75
N LEU A 375 6.00 19.93 3.40
CA LEU A 375 5.13 20.78 4.21
C LEU A 375 3.67 20.25 4.17
N LEU A 376 3.16 19.83 5.32
CA LEU A 376 1.81 19.29 5.48
C LEU A 376 0.83 20.33 6.01
N VAL A 377 1.23 21.08 7.04
CA VAL A 377 0.44 22.14 7.68
C VAL A 377 1.32 23.37 7.85
N ASP A 378 0.80 24.52 7.46
CA ASP A 378 1.36 25.84 7.76
C ASP A 378 0.35 26.55 8.67
N PHE A 379 0.73 26.74 9.94
CA PHE A 379 -0.19 27.27 10.95
C PHE A 379 -0.58 28.72 10.65
N ARG A 380 0.29 29.48 9.96
CA ARG A 380 0.05 30.89 9.61
C ARG A 380 -0.75 31.04 8.33
N SER A 381 -0.66 30.06 7.43
CA SER A 381 -1.38 30.03 6.17
C SER A 381 -1.92 28.63 5.89
N PRO A 382 -3.08 28.26 6.48
CA PRO A 382 -3.61 26.90 6.36
C PRO A 382 -3.87 26.43 4.91
N LEU A 383 -4.03 27.37 3.97
CA LEU A 383 -4.25 27.08 2.55
C LEU A 383 -2.98 27.05 1.72
N ASN A 384 -1.80 27.40 2.27
CA ASN A 384 -0.54 27.40 1.52
C ASN A 384 -0.21 26.01 0.94
N PRO A 385 -0.23 24.90 1.71
CA PRO A 385 -0.02 23.56 1.16
C PRO A 385 -1.05 23.21 0.07
N LYS A 386 -2.32 23.57 0.31
CA LYS A 386 -3.44 23.33 -0.61
C LYS A 386 -3.25 24.05 -1.95
N GLY A 387 -2.95 25.35 -1.93
CA GLY A 387 -2.78 26.16 -3.13
C GLY A 387 -1.64 25.65 -4.02
N ARG A 388 -0.55 25.19 -3.40
CA ARG A 388 0.58 24.59 -4.11
C ARG A 388 0.20 23.26 -4.76
N GLU A 389 -0.55 22.41 -4.08
CA GLU A 389 -1.03 21.16 -4.66
C GLU A 389 -2.08 21.39 -5.77
N MET A 390 -3.01 22.34 -5.58
CA MET A 390 -4.00 22.72 -6.59
C MET A 390 -3.35 23.27 -7.87
N SER A 391 -2.39 24.20 -7.76
CA SER A 391 -1.70 24.76 -8.95
C SER A 391 -1.07 23.67 -9.83
N ARG A 392 -0.51 22.62 -9.21
CA ARG A 392 0.00 21.45 -9.91
C ARG A 392 -1.11 20.60 -10.52
N ARG A 393 -2.19 20.33 -9.79
CA ARG A 393 -3.32 19.55 -10.31
C ARG A 393 -3.95 20.24 -11.51
N VAL A 394 -4.10 21.56 -11.48
CA VAL A 394 -4.57 22.37 -12.61
C VAL A 394 -3.64 22.19 -13.81
N LEU A 395 -2.31 22.33 -13.66
CA LEU A 395 -1.37 22.10 -14.75
C LEU A 395 -1.49 20.69 -15.35
N GLN A 396 -1.65 19.67 -14.50
CA GLN A 396 -1.80 18.29 -14.95
C GLN A 396 -3.15 18.05 -15.64
N ASP A 397 -4.22 18.64 -15.14
CA ASP A 397 -5.56 18.51 -15.70
C ASP A 397 -5.63 19.28 -17.03
N VAL A 398 -5.03 20.48 -17.15
CA VAL A 398 -4.90 21.22 -18.42
C VAL A 398 -4.09 20.42 -19.45
N THR A 399 -2.91 19.93 -19.08
CA THR A 399 -2.06 19.16 -20.01
C THR A 399 -2.71 17.85 -20.48
N SER A 400 -3.29 17.07 -19.56
CA SER A 400 -3.88 15.78 -19.90
C SER A 400 -5.30 15.87 -20.50
N THR A 401 -6.03 16.94 -20.20
CA THR A 401 -7.45 17.06 -20.56
C THR A 401 -7.65 18.06 -21.68
N VAL A 402 -7.10 19.28 -21.56
CA VAL A 402 -7.28 20.39 -22.53
C VAL A 402 -6.40 20.20 -23.76
N LEU A 403 -5.14 19.80 -23.56
CA LEU A 403 -4.20 19.60 -24.67
C LEU A 403 -4.29 18.19 -25.28
N GLY A 404 -5.07 17.28 -24.67
CA GLY A 404 -5.23 15.90 -25.17
C GLY A 404 -3.98 15.03 -25.10
N LEU A 405 -2.87 15.55 -24.56
CA LEU A 405 -1.56 14.91 -24.54
C LEU A 405 -1.60 13.64 -23.68
N SER A 406 -1.44 12.49 -24.34
CA SER A 406 -1.38 11.17 -23.72
C SER A 406 0.08 10.74 -23.55
N ARG A 407 0.41 10.07 -22.43
CA ARG A 407 1.74 9.46 -22.23
C ARG A 407 2.13 8.46 -23.34
N PHE A 408 1.16 7.94 -24.07
CA PHE A 408 1.37 6.96 -25.14
C PHE A 408 1.03 7.51 -26.54
N GLY A 409 0.45 8.72 -26.64
CA GLY A 409 0.06 9.34 -27.91
C GLY A 409 0.99 10.47 -28.36
N ASP A 410 1.77 11.05 -27.45
CA ASP A 410 2.67 12.16 -27.75
C ASP A 410 4.03 11.97 -27.03
N LEU A 411 4.87 11.13 -27.63
CA LEU A 411 6.24 10.81 -27.18
C LEU A 411 7.10 12.06 -26.92
N PRO A 412 7.08 13.11 -27.77
CA PRO A 412 7.76 14.37 -27.51
C PRO A 412 7.34 15.04 -26.19
N PHE A 413 6.04 15.08 -25.88
CA PHE A 413 5.57 15.62 -24.60
C PHE A 413 5.98 14.73 -23.41
N PHE A 414 5.95 13.41 -23.58
CA PHE A 414 6.43 12.49 -22.54
C PHE A 414 7.93 12.71 -22.24
N LEU A 415 8.74 12.88 -23.29
CA LEU A 415 10.18 13.12 -23.16
C LEU A 415 10.45 14.49 -22.52
N SER A 416 9.79 15.56 -22.99
CA SER A 416 9.94 16.91 -22.44
C SER A 416 9.46 17.00 -20.99
N ARG A 417 8.35 16.32 -20.65
CA ARG A 417 7.90 16.18 -19.27
C ARG A 417 8.88 15.39 -18.42
N THR A 418 9.45 14.30 -18.93
CA THR A 418 10.45 13.51 -18.19
C THR A 418 11.67 14.38 -17.88
N ILE A 419 12.12 15.19 -18.83
CA ILE A 419 13.19 16.17 -18.63
C ILE A 419 12.77 17.26 -17.63
N TYR A 420 11.56 17.81 -17.73
CA TYR A 420 11.04 18.81 -16.78
C TYR A 420 10.90 18.25 -15.37
N ASP A 421 10.30 17.06 -15.20
CA ASP A 421 10.14 16.35 -13.93
C ASP A 421 11.52 15.94 -13.37
N PHE A 422 12.50 15.64 -14.23
CA PHE A 422 13.90 15.39 -13.84
C PHE A 422 14.59 16.67 -13.32
N VAL A 423 14.48 17.79 -14.05
CA VAL A 423 15.09 19.08 -13.67
C VAL A 423 14.42 19.69 -12.43
N THR A 424 13.09 19.78 -12.41
CA THR A 424 12.35 20.26 -11.24
C THR A 424 12.46 19.31 -10.07
N GLY A 425 12.57 18.01 -10.35
CA GLY A 425 12.85 16.96 -9.38
C GLY A 425 14.24 17.00 -8.76
N ARG A 426 15.26 17.55 -9.43
CA ARG A 426 16.60 17.83 -8.86
C ARG A 426 16.63 19.14 -8.07
N ARG A 427 15.71 20.06 -8.33
CA ARG A 427 15.62 21.37 -7.66
C ARG A 427 14.81 21.35 -6.36
N GLY A 428 14.56 20.17 -5.78
CA GLY A 428 13.90 20.02 -4.48
C GLY A 428 12.44 20.47 -4.43
N MET A 429 11.76 20.63 -5.58
CA MET A 429 10.33 20.91 -5.57
C MET A 429 9.60 19.63 -5.15
N ASP A 430 8.92 19.68 -4.01
CA ASP A 430 7.99 18.64 -3.58
C ASP A 430 6.82 18.61 -4.59
N LEU A 431 6.83 17.58 -5.42
CA LEU A 431 6.00 17.49 -6.61
C LEU A 431 5.22 16.17 -6.67
N ASN A 432 5.48 15.21 -5.79
CA ASN A 432 4.83 13.90 -5.89
C ASN A 432 3.56 13.84 -5.03
N GLN A 433 2.40 13.86 -5.71
CA GLN A 433 1.08 13.69 -5.09
C GLN A 433 0.94 12.36 -4.29
N PRO A 434 1.45 11.20 -4.75
CA PRO A 434 1.30 9.95 -4.00
C PRO A 434 2.00 9.95 -2.63
N SER A 435 3.18 10.56 -2.54
CA SER A 435 3.93 10.64 -1.28
C SER A 435 3.34 11.63 -0.29
N ARG A 436 2.71 12.72 -0.75
CA ARG A 436 1.89 13.59 0.12
C ARG A 436 0.72 12.83 0.71
N LEU A 437 -0.01 12.06 -0.11
CA LEU A 437 -1.11 11.23 0.37
C LEU A 437 -0.64 10.26 1.46
N ARG A 438 0.56 9.69 1.31
CA ARG A 438 1.20 8.85 2.33
C ARG A 438 1.45 9.60 3.63
N SER A 439 2.15 10.73 3.60
CA SER A 439 2.41 11.53 4.80
C SER A 439 1.11 11.99 5.48
N TYR A 440 0.10 12.40 4.71
CA TYR A 440 -1.21 12.75 5.27
C TYR A 440 -1.91 11.55 5.91
N SER A 441 -1.86 10.36 5.31
CA SER A 441 -2.43 9.17 5.93
C SER A 441 -1.74 8.76 7.22
N GLN A 442 -0.40 8.84 7.27
CA GLN A 442 0.38 8.54 8.46
C GLN A 442 0.12 9.58 9.56
N LEU A 443 0.03 10.87 9.20
CA LEU A 443 -0.31 11.93 10.14
C LEU A 443 -1.72 11.75 10.73
N LYS A 444 -2.72 11.42 9.90
CA LYS A 444 -4.08 11.10 10.38
C LYS A 444 -4.06 9.98 11.42
N LEU A 445 -3.27 8.94 11.15
CA LEU A 445 -3.09 7.81 12.06
C LEU A 445 -2.41 8.25 13.36
N LEU A 446 -1.31 9.02 13.28
CA LEU A 446 -0.60 9.60 14.41
C LEU A 446 -1.57 10.38 15.30
N LEU A 447 -2.32 11.32 14.73
CA LEU A 447 -3.29 12.14 15.47
C LEU A 447 -4.39 11.31 16.13
N SER A 448 -4.74 10.17 15.53
CA SER A 448 -5.78 9.29 16.06
C SER A 448 -5.30 8.38 17.18
N LEU A 449 -4.04 7.91 17.12
CA LEU A 449 -3.48 6.93 18.06
C LEU A 449 -2.66 7.59 19.18
N ASN A 450 -2.01 8.72 18.91
CA ASN A 450 -1.07 9.31 19.86
C ASN A 450 -1.78 10.29 20.80
N ALA A 451 -1.91 9.89 22.07
CA ALA A 451 -2.42 10.74 23.15
C ALA A 451 -1.38 11.72 23.71
N SER A 452 -0.08 11.56 23.41
CA SER A 452 1.00 12.39 23.97
C SER A 452 1.00 13.82 23.43
N LEU A 453 0.40 14.06 22.26
CA LEU A 453 0.25 15.41 21.72
C LEU A 453 -0.80 16.20 22.51
N ASN A 454 -0.48 17.44 22.86
CA ASN A 454 -1.42 18.37 23.48
C ASN A 454 -2.76 18.40 22.68
N PRO A 455 -3.93 18.24 23.34
CA PRO A 455 -5.23 18.17 22.66
C PRO A 455 -5.52 19.37 21.76
N GLN A 456 -5.14 20.59 22.18
CA GLN A 456 -5.38 21.80 21.38
C GLN A 456 -4.51 21.83 20.13
N LEU A 457 -3.21 21.49 20.25
CA LEU A 457 -2.31 21.38 19.10
C LEU A 457 -2.81 20.32 18.11
N ARG A 458 -3.26 19.18 18.62
CA ARG A 458 -3.83 18.08 17.83
C ARG A 458 -5.04 18.53 17.02
N GLU A 459 -5.96 19.28 17.65
CA GLU A 459 -7.14 19.83 16.96
C GLU A 459 -6.75 20.85 15.88
N GLN A 460 -5.73 21.69 16.12
CA GLN A 460 -5.22 22.61 15.10
C GLN A 460 -4.62 21.87 13.91
N ILE A 461 -3.82 20.84 14.15
CA ILE A 461 -3.23 20.01 13.09
C ILE A 461 -4.34 19.28 12.32
N ALA A 462 -5.30 18.67 13.02
CA ALA A 462 -6.44 17.99 12.41
C ALA A 462 -7.25 18.93 11.52
N GLY A 463 -7.62 20.11 12.02
CA GLY A 463 -8.33 21.12 11.25
C GLY A 463 -7.53 21.66 10.06
N GLY A 464 -6.21 21.81 10.20
CA GLY A 464 -5.31 22.15 9.10
C GLY A 464 -5.32 21.09 8.00
N LEU A 465 -5.20 19.82 8.40
CA LEU A 465 -5.19 18.67 7.51
C LEU A 465 -6.51 18.48 6.75
N GLU A 466 -7.64 18.72 7.42
CA GLU A 466 -8.97 18.65 6.80
C GLU A 466 -9.16 19.70 5.70
N ARG A 467 -8.60 20.90 5.86
CA ARG A 467 -8.63 21.98 4.86
C ARG A 467 -7.78 21.67 3.63
N VAL A 468 -6.67 20.94 3.82
CA VAL A 468 -5.71 20.62 2.75
C VAL A 468 -6.14 19.40 1.93
N SER A 469 -7.02 18.52 2.44
CA SER A 469 -7.54 17.39 1.66
C SER A 469 -8.18 17.85 0.35
N LEU A 470 -7.65 17.34 -0.76
CA LEU A 470 -8.07 17.70 -2.12
C LEU A 470 -8.94 16.62 -2.79
N ASN A 471 -9.20 15.49 -2.12
CA ASN A 471 -9.96 14.40 -2.74
C ASN A 471 -11.45 14.52 -2.38
N PRO A 472 -12.35 14.64 -3.37
CA PRO A 472 -13.80 14.72 -3.14
C PRO A 472 -14.39 13.53 -2.37
N LEU A 473 -13.69 12.39 -2.38
CA LEU A 473 -14.13 11.11 -1.82
C LEU A 473 -13.73 10.89 -0.35
N GLU A 474 -12.86 11.72 0.21
CA GLU A 474 -12.40 11.60 1.60
C GLU A 474 -13.47 12.01 2.62
N ASN A 475 -13.34 11.50 3.86
CA ASN A 475 -14.19 11.83 5.00
C ASN A 475 -13.36 12.50 6.11
N ASP A 476 -14.02 13.19 7.04
CA ASP A 476 -13.36 13.76 8.22
C ASP A 476 -12.93 12.66 9.20
N LEU A 477 -11.90 12.95 10.01
CA LEU A 477 -11.32 11.99 10.94
C LEU A 477 -12.38 11.40 11.89
N ARG A 478 -13.25 12.25 12.44
CA ARG A 478 -14.34 11.81 13.34
C ARG A 478 -15.36 10.91 12.64
N VAL A 479 -15.64 11.19 11.37
CA VAL A 479 -16.60 10.41 10.57
C VAL A 479 -15.99 9.07 10.14
N GLU A 480 -14.69 9.03 9.87
CA GLU A 480 -13.98 7.81 9.50
C GLU A 480 -14.08 6.73 10.59
N ALA A 481 -13.97 7.09 11.87
CA ALA A 481 -14.13 6.15 12.98
C ALA A 481 -15.53 5.51 13.02
N LYS A 482 -16.58 6.33 12.86
CA LYS A 482 -17.96 5.83 12.78
C LYS A 482 -18.16 4.92 11.56
N VAL A 483 -17.67 5.36 10.39
CA VAL A 483 -17.77 4.60 9.14
C VAL A 483 -17.04 3.26 9.27
N ALA A 484 -15.90 3.21 9.97
CA ALA A 484 -15.17 1.98 10.21
C ALA A 484 -15.97 0.98 11.04
N ARG A 485 -16.64 1.43 12.10
CA ARG A 485 -17.56 0.58 12.89
C ARG A 485 -18.74 0.09 12.06
N ASP A 486 -19.37 0.97 11.29
CA ASP A 486 -20.48 0.59 10.39
C ASP A 486 -20.02 -0.44 9.34
N GLN A 487 -18.82 -0.27 8.75
CA GLN A 487 -18.25 -1.21 7.78
C GLN A 487 -17.89 -2.55 8.41
N TYR A 488 -17.38 -2.54 9.64
CA TYR A 488 -17.08 -3.76 10.37
C TYR A 488 -18.34 -4.55 10.67
N ALA A 489 -19.38 -3.90 11.19
CA ALA A 489 -20.68 -4.55 11.40
C ALA A 489 -21.21 -5.17 10.10
N ALA A 490 -21.17 -4.42 8.99
CA ALA A 490 -21.55 -4.93 7.68
C ALA A 490 -20.66 -6.09 7.18
N LEU A 491 -19.37 -6.10 7.54
CA LEU A 491 -18.44 -7.18 7.19
C LEU A 491 -18.75 -8.45 7.99
N VAL A 492 -19.02 -8.33 9.28
CA VAL A 492 -19.42 -9.45 10.14
C VAL A 492 -20.76 -10.03 9.67
N ASP A 493 -21.73 -9.19 9.34
CA ASP A 493 -23.01 -9.63 8.76
C ASP A 493 -22.81 -10.29 7.38
N TYR A 494 -21.89 -9.78 6.57
CA TYR A 494 -21.51 -10.41 5.30
C TYR A 494 -20.80 -11.75 5.51
N ALA A 495 -20.01 -11.90 6.57
CA ALA A 495 -19.32 -13.13 6.93
C ALA A 495 -20.27 -14.24 7.40
N ARG A 496 -21.36 -13.86 8.11
CA ARG A 496 -22.37 -14.80 8.63
C ARG A 496 -23.39 -15.26 7.59
N ARG A 497 -23.65 -14.45 6.56
CA ARG A 497 -24.64 -14.77 5.52
C ARG A 497 -24.15 -15.92 4.61
N PRO A 498 -24.96 -16.96 4.33
CA PRO A 498 -24.55 -18.06 3.46
C PRO A 498 -24.29 -17.62 2.02
N ASP A 499 -25.11 -16.70 1.49
CA ASP A 499 -24.96 -16.05 0.18
C ASP A 499 -23.88 -14.94 0.17
N GLY A 500 -23.29 -14.67 1.33
CA GLY A 500 -22.37 -13.57 1.60
C GLY A 500 -20.91 -13.90 1.27
N LEU A 501 -20.06 -13.82 2.30
CA LEU A 501 -18.63 -14.11 2.22
C LEU A 501 -18.33 -15.59 1.95
N PRO A 502 -19.03 -16.58 2.55
CA PRO A 502 -18.87 -17.99 2.22
C PRO A 502 -19.12 -18.30 0.74
N ALA A 503 -20.24 -17.85 0.18
CA ALA A 503 -20.50 -18.03 -1.26
C ALA A 503 -19.48 -17.31 -2.16
N ARG A 504 -18.88 -16.21 -1.69
CA ARG A 504 -17.77 -15.55 -2.40
C ARG A 504 -16.50 -16.41 -2.34
N LEU A 505 -16.16 -16.93 -1.16
CA LEU A 505 -15.03 -17.82 -0.95
C LEU A 505 -15.13 -19.06 -1.86
N ASP A 506 -16.30 -19.69 -1.93
CA ASP A 506 -16.54 -20.84 -2.81
C ASP A 506 -16.41 -20.49 -4.29
N ARG A 507 -16.80 -19.27 -4.69
CA ARG A 507 -16.58 -18.79 -6.07
C ARG A 507 -15.11 -18.60 -6.37
N ASP A 508 -14.32 -18.19 -5.40
CA ASP A 508 -12.88 -17.94 -5.55
C ASP A 508 -12.10 -19.26 -5.57
N ARG A 509 -12.41 -20.20 -4.67
CA ARG A 509 -11.86 -21.58 -4.71
C ARG A 509 -12.15 -22.27 -6.05
N ARG A 510 -13.37 -22.13 -6.57
CA ARG A 510 -13.73 -22.66 -7.89
C ARG A 510 -12.98 -21.98 -9.04
N ALA A 511 -12.55 -20.73 -8.87
CA ALA A 511 -11.68 -20.07 -9.84
C ALA A 511 -10.22 -20.58 -9.73
N GLU A 512 -9.77 -20.95 -8.54
CA GLU A 512 -8.45 -21.59 -8.32
C GLU A 512 -8.36 -23.00 -8.89
N MET A 513 -9.48 -23.70 -9.04
CA MET A 513 -9.54 -25.03 -9.66
C MET A 513 -9.43 -25.00 -11.19
N VAL A 514 -9.68 -23.85 -11.83
CA VAL A 514 -9.57 -23.67 -13.30
C VAL A 514 -8.22 -24.14 -13.85
N PRO A 515 -7.06 -23.75 -13.29
CA PRO A 515 -5.79 -24.23 -13.79
C PRO A 515 -5.57 -25.75 -13.68
N LEU A 516 -6.34 -26.46 -12.86
CA LEU A 516 -6.21 -27.91 -12.66
C LEU A 516 -6.93 -28.73 -13.74
N LYS A 517 -7.91 -28.13 -14.44
CA LYS A 517 -8.67 -28.79 -15.51
C LYS A 517 -8.29 -28.34 -16.91
N HIS A 518 -7.81 -27.11 -17.04
CA HIS A 518 -7.57 -26.50 -18.34
C HIS A 518 -6.11 -26.48 -18.74
N GLY A 519 -5.84 -26.63 -20.04
CA GLY A 519 -4.51 -26.43 -20.61
C GLY A 519 -4.11 -24.95 -20.68
N SER A 520 -2.83 -24.65 -20.93
CA SER A 520 -2.34 -23.25 -21.00
C SER A 520 -3.05 -22.39 -22.04
N LYS A 521 -3.43 -22.96 -23.20
CA LYS A 521 -4.16 -22.26 -24.27
C LYS A 521 -5.59 -21.89 -23.84
N GLU A 522 -6.30 -22.84 -23.23
CA GLU A 522 -7.65 -22.63 -22.71
C GLU A 522 -7.67 -21.57 -21.60
N LYS A 523 -6.71 -21.62 -20.67
CA LYS A 523 -6.54 -20.60 -19.63
C LYS A 523 -6.40 -19.20 -20.23
N ALA A 524 -5.61 -19.06 -21.30
CA ALA A 524 -5.43 -17.77 -21.97
C ALA A 524 -6.76 -17.25 -22.58
N MET A 525 -7.54 -18.14 -23.22
CA MET A 525 -8.84 -17.79 -23.77
C MET A 525 -9.85 -17.40 -22.68
N LEU A 526 -9.92 -18.14 -21.58
CA LEU A 526 -10.81 -17.84 -20.45
C LEU A 526 -10.46 -16.51 -19.79
N ARG A 527 -9.16 -16.19 -19.66
CA ARG A 527 -8.69 -14.88 -19.18
C ARG A 527 -9.10 -13.76 -20.14
N LEU A 528 -8.94 -13.98 -21.45
CA LEU A 528 -9.38 -13.00 -22.46
C LEU A 528 -10.90 -12.77 -22.39
N ALA A 529 -11.71 -13.83 -22.25
CA ALA A 529 -13.16 -13.72 -22.12
C ALA A 529 -13.56 -12.91 -20.87
N ASN A 530 -12.89 -13.11 -19.74
CA ASN A 530 -13.10 -12.31 -18.52
C ASN A 530 -12.83 -10.82 -18.76
N VAL A 531 -11.74 -10.50 -19.45
CA VAL A 531 -11.38 -9.12 -19.80
C VAL A 531 -12.41 -8.51 -20.78
N MET A 532 -12.75 -9.23 -21.85
CA MET A 532 -13.67 -8.76 -22.90
C MET A 532 -15.10 -8.55 -22.38
N THR A 533 -15.50 -9.27 -21.34
CA THR A 533 -16.81 -9.13 -20.69
C THR A 533 -16.79 -8.16 -19.51
N PHE A 534 -15.75 -7.33 -19.37
CA PHE A 534 -15.64 -6.35 -18.29
C PHE A 534 -15.67 -6.97 -16.88
N GLY A 535 -15.18 -8.20 -16.75
CA GLY A 535 -15.21 -8.94 -15.49
C GLY A 535 -16.55 -9.62 -15.18
N LEU A 536 -17.57 -9.47 -16.02
CA LEU A 536 -18.88 -10.11 -15.85
C LEU A 536 -18.74 -11.64 -15.98
N TYR A 537 -17.87 -12.10 -16.88
CA TYR A 537 -17.54 -13.51 -16.98
C TYR A 537 -16.30 -13.82 -16.13
N THR A 538 -16.44 -14.75 -15.19
CA THR A 538 -15.28 -15.41 -14.56
C THR A 538 -15.53 -16.90 -14.65
N HIS A 539 -14.70 -17.61 -15.38
CA HIS A 539 -14.79 -19.06 -15.46
C HIS A 539 -14.54 -19.67 -14.08
N ARG A 540 -15.38 -20.64 -13.70
CA ARG A 540 -15.35 -21.30 -12.40
C ARG A 540 -15.66 -22.77 -12.59
N GLU A 541 -14.85 -23.60 -11.99
CA GLU A 541 -15.04 -25.05 -12.03
C GLU A 541 -16.10 -25.52 -11.06
N LYS A 542 -16.65 -26.71 -11.28
CA LYS A 542 -17.50 -27.37 -10.27
C LYS A 542 -16.62 -27.98 -9.17
N ALA A 543 -16.95 -27.69 -7.91
CA ALA A 543 -16.28 -28.29 -6.76
C ALA A 543 -16.75 -29.74 -6.60
N THR A 544 -15.93 -30.68 -7.05
CA THR A 544 -16.06 -32.10 -6.73
C THR A 544 -15.02 -32.48 -5.66
N PRO A 545 -15.25 -33.52 -4.83
CA PRO A 545 -14.29 -33.93 -3.81
C PRO A 545 -12.87 -34.14 -4.36
N GLY A 546 -12.76 -34.77 -5.54
CA GLY A 546 -11.48 -34.97 -6.21
C GLY A 546 -10.80 -33.68 -6.69
N THR A 547 -11.55 -32.66 -7.13
CA THR A 547 -10.95 -31.36 -7.50
C THR A 547 -10.54 -30.53 -6.28
N THR A 548 -11.25 -30.66 -5.17
CA THR A 548 -10.92 -29.98 -3.92
C THR A 548 -9.62 -30.53 -3.33
N ALA A 549 -9.47 -31.85 -3.25
CA ALA A 549 -8.24 -32.49 -2.79
C ALA A 549 -7.02 -32.11 -3.67
N ARG A 550 -7.21 -32.01 -4.99
CA ARG A 550 -6.15 -31.53 -5.90
C ARG A 550 -5.81 -30.06 -5.68
N MET A 551 -6.79 -29.21 -5.38
CA MET A 551 -6.56 -27.80 -5.08
C MET A 551 -5.78 -27.64 -3.77
N GLU A 552 -6.17 -28.37 -2.73
CA GLU A 552 -5.45 -28.40 -1.45
C GLU A 552 -4.00 -28.85 -1.63
N LEU A 553 -3.78 -29.97 -2.32
CA LEU A 553 -2.43 -30.44 -2.66
C LEU A 553 -1.65 -29.39 -3.44
N GLN A 554 -2.28 -28.71 -4.41
CA GLN A 554 -1.62 -27.66 -5.17
C GLN A 554 -1.18 -26.49 -4.27
N ARG A 555 -1.98 -26.09 -3.27
CA ARG A 555 -1.58 -25.02 -2.34
C ARG A 555 -0.36 -25.41 -1.51
N ARG A 556 -0.33 -26.64 -0.99
CA ARG A 556 0.82 -27.17 -0.25
C ARG A 556 2.06 -27.25 -1.13
N LEU A 557 1.91 -27.73 -2.37
CA LEU A 557 2.99 -27.72 -3.36
C LEU A 557 3.48 -26.30 -3.64
N ASP A 558 2.60 -25.31 -3.82
CA ASP A 558 2.98 -23.91 -4.04
C ASP A 558 3.70 -23.31 -2.81
N TYR A 559 3.33 -23.71 -1.59
CA TYR A 559 4.04 -23.36 -0.35
C TYR A 559 5.49 -23.88 -0.37
N HIS A 560 5.68 -25.19 -0.59
CA HIS A 560 7.03 -25.78 -0.63
C HIS A 560 7.84 -25.34 -1.86
N GLU A 561 7.19 -25.01 -2.99
CA GLU A 561 7.88 -24.44 -4.15
C GLU A 561 8.51 -23.09 -3.79
N ARG A 562 7.79 -22.23 -3.06
CA ARG A 562 8.30 -20.92 -2.62
C ARG A 562 9.49 -21.08 -1.69
N PHE A 563 9.35 -21.91 -0.64
CA PHE A 563 10.42 -22.21 0.30
C PHE A 563 11.67 -22.76 -0.41
N LEU A 564 11.54 -23.82 -1.20
CA LEU A 564 12.70 -24.42 -1.88
C LEU A 564 13.34 -23.47 -2.90
N ARG A 565 12.59 -22.53 -3.47
CA ARG A 565 13.16 -21.53 -4.37
C ARG A 565 14.06 -20.54 -3.64
N GLU A 566 13.76 -20.22 -2.38
CA GLU A 566 14.62 -19.41 -1.51
C GLU A 566 15.89 -20.18 -1.14
N VAL A 567 15.75 -21.44 -0.73
CA VAL A 567 16.88 -22.34 -0.48
C VAL A 567 17.79 -22.45 -1.70
N ALA A 568 17.21 -22.59 -2.90
CA ALA A 568 17.96 -22.69 -4.15
C ALA A 568 18.69 -21.39 -4.56
N ARG A 569 18.48 -20.27 -3.86
CA ARG A 569 19.23 -19.02 -4.06
C ARG A 569 20.48 -18.95 -3.19
N SER A 570 20.46 -19.59 -2.02
CA SER A 570 21.62 -19.69 -1.13
C SER A 570 22.81 -20.37 -1.83
N PRO A 571 24.05 -19.94 -1.57
CA PRO A 571 25.23 -20.59 -2.12
C PRO A 571 25.39 -22.04 -1.63
N ARG A 572 25.11 -22.30 -0.36
CA ARG A 572 25.13 -23.63 0.27
C ARG A 572 23.87 -23.81 1.11
N ALA A 573 23.05 -24.79 0.75
CA ALA A 573 21.74 -24.99 1.38
C ALA A 573 21.88 -25.40 2.86
N GLU A 574 22.81 -26.31 3.15
CA GLU A 574 23.07 -26.86 4.48
C GLU A 574 23.68 -25.88 5.48
N VAL A 575 24.21 -24.74 5.03
CA VAL A 575 24.80 -23.71 5.90
C VAL A 575 23.75 -22.65 6.27
N ASP A 576 22.99 -22.21 5.28
CA ASP A 576 22.06 -21.08 5.45
C ASP A 576 20.67 -21.51 5.95
N TRP A 577 20.31 -22.79 5.80
CA TRP A 577 18.96 -23.31 6.05
C TRP A 577 18.95 -24.57 6.89
N ASN A 578 17.83 -24.83 7.56
CA ASN A 578 17.59 -26.09 8.23
C ASN A 578 17.38 -27.22 7.21
N ILE A 579 18.37 -28.11 7.09
CA ILE A 579 18.38 -29.18 6.09
C ILE A 579 17.19 -30.14 6.25
N GLU A 580 16.69 -30.36 7.47
CA GLU A 580 15.52 -31.24 7.68
C GLU A 580 14.24 -30.67 7.06
N GLU A 581 14.08 -29.35 7.07
CA GLU A 581 12.94 -28.68 6.44
C GLU A 581 13.04 -28.73 4.91
N VAL A 582 14.27 -28.62 4.38
CA VAL A 582 14.56 -28.85 2.95
C VAL A 582 14.19 -30.27 2.56
N ARG A 583 14.61 -31.27 3.34
CA ARG A 583 14.30 -32.68 3.11
C ARG A 583 12.79 -32.94 3.19
N ARG A 584 12.09 -32.42 4.20
CA ARG A 584 10.62 -32.49 4.31
C ARG A 584 9.93 -31.98 3.04
N SER A 585 10.35 -30.80 2.57
CA SER A 585 9.79 -30.18 1.38
C SER A 585 10.07 -31.00 0.11
N LEU A 586 11.27 -31.56 -0.03
CA LEU A 586 11.63 -32.43 -1.15
C LEU A 586 10.88 -33.77 -1.11
N ARG A 587 10.65 -34.35 0.09
CA ARG A 587 9.85 -35.58 0.26
C ARG A 587 8.40 -35.37 -0.16
N LEU A 588 7.79 -34.23 0.18
CA LEU A 588 6.43 -33.92 -0.29
C LEU A 588 6.37 -33.87 -1.83
N ILE A 589 7.36 -33.24 -2.47
CA ILE A 589 7.45 -33.21 -3.94
C ILE A 589 7.64 -34.62 -4.50
N LEU A 590 8.46 -35.45 -3.86
CA LEU A 590 8.69 -36.82 -4.27
C LEU A 590 7.40 -37.65 -4.27
N GLU A 591 6.64 -37.56 -3.18
CA GLU A 591 5.36 -38.25 -2.98
C GLU A 591 4.30 -37.79 -4.00
N ASN A 592 4.34 -36.50 -4.38
CA ASN A 592 3.33 -35.86 -5.22
C ASN A 592 3.86 -35.44 -6.61
N GLY A 593 4.91 -36.09 -7.10
CA GLY A 593 5.66 -35.66 -8.29
C GLY A 593 4.82 -35.53 -9.57
N ALA A 594 3.72 -36.28 -9.70
CA ALA A 594 2.81 -36.16 -10.84
C ALA A 594 2.08 -34.81 -10.90
N ALA A 595 1.85 -34.16 -9.75
CA ALA A 595 1.21 -32.85 -9.65
C ALA A 595 2.22 -31.69 -9.61
N ALA A 596 3.50 -32.00 -9.39
CA ALA A 596 4.56 -31.01 -9.26
C ALA A 596 4.86 -30.26 -10.57
N SER A 597 5.22 -28.98 -10.45
CA SER A 597 5.41 -28.10 -11.59
C SER A 597 6.77 -28.34 -12.27
N GLY A 598 6.88 -28.00 -13.56
CA GLY A 598 8.17 -27.98 -14.25
C GLY A 598 9.17 -26.94 -13.67
N ARG A 599 8.73 -26.03 -12.79
CA ARG A 599 9.62 -25.11 -12.05
C ARG A 599 10.24 -25.81 -10.84
N MET A 600 9.48 -26.64 -10.14
CA MET A 600 9.99 -27.48 -9.04
C MET A 600 11.14 -28.37 -9.50
N ALA A 601 11.06 -28.93 -10.72
CA ALA A 601 12.15 -29.68 -11.30
C ALA A 601 13.46 -28.86 -11.39
N VAL A 602 13.39 -27.64 -11.91
CA VAL A 602 14.55 -26.74 -11.99
C VAL A 602 15.09 -26.39 -10.60
N ILE A 603 14.21 -26.21 -9.62
CA ILE A 603 14.59 -25.93 -8.22
C ILE A 603 15.32 -27.12 -7.61
N ALA A 604 14.77 -28.34 -7.73
CA ALA A 604 15.40 -29.55 -7.23
C ALA A 604 16.79 -29.80 -7.85
N ALA A 605 16.93 -29.60 -9.16
CA ALA A 605 18.22 -29.69 -9.85
C ALA A 605 19.23 -28.64 -9.36
N ARG A 606 18.76 -27.42 -9.06
CA ARG A 606 19.62 -26.36 -8.51
C ARG A 606 20.06 -26.66 -7.08
N ILE A 607 19.17 -27.19 -6.24
CA ILE A 607 19.53 -27.62 -4.87
C ILE A 607 20.53 -28.77 -4.93
N PHE A 608 20.32 -29.75 -5.81
CA PHE A 608 21.26 -30.86 -6.04
C PHE A 608 22.68 -30.34 -6.33
N ALA A 609 22.80 -29.32 -7.19
CA ALA A 609 24.08 -28.74 -7.57
C ALA A 609 24.76 -27.91 -6.46
N ARG A 610 24.02 -27.51 -5.41
CA ARG A 610 24.48 -26.57 -4.37
C ARG A 610 24.58 -27.17 -2.97
N THR A 611 24.22 -28.43 -2.82
CA THR A 611 24.34 -29.14 -1.54
C THR A 611 25.41 -30.21 -1.64
N GLU A 612 26.17 -30.41 -0.57
CA GLU A 612 27.11 -31.52 -0.42
C GLU A 612 26.46 -32.72 0.30
N ASP A 613 25.30 -32.52 0.91
CA ASP A 613 24.56 -33.54 1.64
C ASP A 613 24.04 -34.66 0.71
N THR A 614 24.45 -35.89 1.00
CA THR A 614 24.15 -37.04 0.13
C THR A 614 22.68 -37.41 0.13
N GLU A 615 22.01 -37.33 1.28
CA GLU A 615 20.58 -37.66 1.40
C GLU A 615 19.73 -36.66 0.61
N THR A 616 20.02 -35.36 0.74
CA THR A 616 19.34 -34.30 -0.02
C THR A 616 19.57 -34.43 -1.52
N ARG A 617 20.79 -34.78 -1.96
CA ARG A 617 21.07 -35.05 -3.38
C ARG A 617 20.26 -36.22 -3.92
N GLU A 618 20.15 -37.30 -3.14
CA GLU A 618 19.34 -38.45 -3.51
C GLU A 618 17.86 -38.09 -3.60
N LEU A 619 17.32 -37.37 -2.62
CA LEU A 619 15.95 -36.85 -2.65
C LEU A 619 15.68 -35.97 -3.87
N CYS A 620 16.62 -35.09 -4.25
CA CYS A 620 16.48 -34.28 -5.46
C CYS A 620 16.40 -35.14 -6.73
N LEU A 621 17.25 -36.15 -6.89
CA LEU A 621 17.20 -37.05 -8.05
C LEU A 621 15.91 -37.87 -8.09
N ASN A 622 15.49 -38.41 -6.94
CA ASN A 622 14.23 -39.12 -6.79
C ASN A 622 13.05 -38.22 -7.17
N SER A 623 13.04 -36.97 -6.71
CA SER A 623 12.00 -35.99 -7.04
C SER A 623 11.99 -35.66 -8.53
N LEU A 624 13.15 -35.41 -9.15
CA LEU A 624 13.28 -35.21 -10.60
C LEU A 624 12.77 -36.41 -11.41
N TYR A 625 12.98 -37.62 -10.90
CA TYR A 625 12.45 -38.83 -11.52
C TYR A 625 10.92 -38.88 -11.45
N ARG A 626 10.33 -38.60 -10.28
CA ARG A 626 8.87 -38.64 -10.09
C ARG A 626 8.12 -37.52 -10.78
N ILE A 627 8.77 -36.37 -11.02
CA ILE A 627 8.15 -35.26 -11.76
C ILE A 627 7.99 -35.64 -13.24
N ASN A 628 6.73 -35.88 -13.65
CA ASN A 628 6.39 -36.26 -15.03
C ASN A 628 6.31 -35.02 -15.94
N ASN A 629 7.46 -34.43 -16.23
CA ASN A 629 7.57 -33.23 -17.07
C ASN A 629 8.84 -33.28 -17.93
N GLU A 630 8.76 -32.80 -19.17
CA GLU A 630 9.91 -32.68 -20.09
C GLU A 630 11.10 -31.96 -19.43
N ARG A 631 10.82 -30.91 -18.64
CA ARG A 631 11.87 -30.15 -17.94
C ARG A 631 12.62 -31.00 -16.92
N ALA A 632 11.94 -31.88 -16.19
CA ALA A 632 12.60 -32.73 -15.19
C ALA A 632 13.56 -33.71 -15.85
N LYS A 633 13.18 -34.27 -17.01
CA LYS A 633 14.02 -35.19 -17.77
C LYS A 633 15.22 -34.48 -18.41
N LYS A 634 15.01 -33.26 -18.88
CA LYS A 634 16.11 -32.39 -19.32
C LYS A 634 17.13 -32.11 -18.21
N GLU A 635 16.68 -31.82 -16.98
CA GLU A 635 17.59 -31.60 -15.85
C GLU A 635 18.32 -32.88 -15.43
N LEU A 636 17.66 -34.04 -15.43
CA LEU A 636 18.34 -35.33 -15.22
C LEU A 636 19.43 -35.57 -16.28
N LEU A 637 19.12 -35.30 -17.55
CA LEU A 637 20.08 -35.42 -18.64
C LEU A 637 21.25 -34.45 -18.48
N SER A 638 20.99 -33.22 -18.01
CA SER A 638 22.02 -32.23 -17.66
C SER A 638 22.96 -32.75 -16.56
N ILE A 639 22.42 -33.35 -15.50
CA ILE A 639 23.20 -33.97 -14.42
C ILE A 639 24.06 -35.12 -14.96
N TYR A 640 23.51 -35.97 -15.83
CA TYR A 640 24.25 -37.07 -16.44
C TYR A 640 25.44 -36.58 -17.30
N ASN A 641 25.23 -35.54 -18.10
CA ASN A 641 26.23 -35.01 -19.02
C ASN A 641 27.33 -34.18 -18.35
N ASN A 642 27.11 -33.68 -17.12
CA ASN A 642 28.08 -32.83 -16.44
C ASN A 642 29.23 -33.63 -15.82
N GLN A 643 30.41 -33.58 -16.45
CA GLN A 643 31.61 -34.31 -16.02
C GLN A 643 32.13 -33.91 -14.64
N GLN A 644 31.77 -32.72 -14.13
CA GLN A 644 32.18 -32.26 -12.79
C GLN A 644 31.41 -32.96 -11.66
N ILE A 645 30.31 -33.65 -11.98
CA ILE A 645 29.50 -34.37 -11.00
C ILE A 645 30.08 -35.78 -10.81
N GLU A 646 30.16 -36.22 -9.54
CA GLU A 646 30.66 -37.54 -9.16
C GLU A 646 29.96 -38.66 -9.96
N ALA A 647 30.73 -39.68 -10.34
CA ALA A 647 30.25 -40.76 -11.22
C ALA A 647 29.00 -41.47 -10.69
N ARG A 648 28.86 -41.63 -9.36
CA ARG A 648 27.68 -42.27 -8.75
C ARG A 648 26.38 -41.57 -9.10
N TRP A 649 26.36 -40.24 -9.07
CA TRP A 649 25.15 -39.45 -9.34
C TRP A 649 24.80 -39.44 -10.82
N ARG A 650 25.82 -39.43 -11.69
CA ARG A 650 25.63 -39.58 -13.14
C ARG A 650 25.01 -40.95 -13.47
N SER A 651 25.54 -42.01 -12.89
CA SER A 651 25.01 -43.36 -13.06
C SER A 651 23.57 -43.49 -12.56
N ALA A 652 23.25 -42.92 -11.39
CA ALA A 652 21.88 -42.89 -10.86
C ALA A 652 20.93 -42.12 -11.79
N SER A 653 21.34 -40.94 -12.27
CA SER A 653 20.55 -40.17 -13.24
C SER A 653 20.27 -40.95 -14.53
N ALA A 654 21.30 -41.62 -15.07
CA ALA A 654 21.15 -42.47 -16.25
C ALA A 654 20.13 -43.59 -16.01
N GLN A 655 20.17 -44.24 -14.84
CA GLN A 655 19.19 -45.27 -14.48
C GLN A 655 17.76 -44.71 -14.44
N TYR A 656 17.54 -43.55 -13.82
CA TYR A 656 16.22 -42.90 -13.80
C TYR A 656 15.72 -42.52 -15.20
N LEU A 657 16.60 -42.05 -16.08
CA LEU A 657 16.25 -41.75 -17.47
C LEU A 657 15.82 -43.01 -18.24
N ARG A 658 16.50 -44.15 -18.02
CA ARG A 658 16.12 -45.44 -18.60
C ARG A 658 14.76 -45.92 -18.08
N MET A 659 14.52 -45.78 -16.79
CA MET A 659 13.22 -46.13 -16.19
C MET A 659 12.10 -45.23 -16.71
N ALA A 660 12.35 -43.92 -16.87
CA ALA A 660 11.37 -42.97 -17.37
C ALA A 660 10.90 -43.31 -18.80
N ILE A 661 11.80 -43.80 -19.68
CA ILE A 661 11.41 -44.32 -21.00
C ILE A 661 10.53 -45.56 -20.87
N ARG A 662 10.94 -46.52 -20.04
CA ARG A 662 10.17 -47.77 -19.84
C ARG A 662 8.76 -47.50 -19.34
N GLU A 663 8.61 -46.49 -18.49
CA GLU A 663 7.33 -46.06 -17.92
C GLU A 663 6.55 -45.07 -18.81
N ASN A 664 7.00 -44.79 -20.04
CA ASN A 664 6.36 -43.84 -20.97
C ASN A 664 6.11 -42.44 -20.35
N GLN A 665 7.06 -41.95 -19.56
CA GLN A 665 6.97 -40.60 -19.00
C GLN A 665 7.16 -39.52 -20.10
N THR A 666 6.67 -38.31 -19.82
CA THR A 666 6.72 -37.18 -20.77
C THR A 666 8.16 -36.71 -20.97
N ILE A 667 8.70 -36.92 -22.17
CA ILE A 667 10.07 -36.58 -22.55
C ILE A 667 10.03 -35.75 -23.84
N ALA A 668 10.84 -34.68 -23.91
CA ALA A 668 10.96 -33.90 -25.13
C ALA A 668 11.51 -34.78 -26.28
N PRO A 669 10.98 -34.70 -27.51
CA PRO A 669 11.39 -35.58 -28.61
C PRO A 669 12.90 -35.55 -28.92
N ALA A 670 13.55 -34.40 -28.73
CA ALA A 670 14.99 -34.26 -28.88
C ALA A 670 15.77 -35.03 -27.80
N ASP A 671 15.33 -34.93 -26.55
CA ASP A 671 15.96 -35.59 -25.40
C ASP A 671 15.73 -37.10 -25.45
N ALA A 672 14.57 -37.56 -25.91
CA ALA A 672 14.23 -38.97 -26.05
C ALA A 672 15.24 -39.71 -26.95
N LYS A 673 15.68 -39.10 -28.08
CA LYS A 673 16.70 -39.66 -28.96
C LYS A 673 18.03 -39.85 -28.23
N THR A 674 18.47 -38.82 -27.49
CA THR A 674 19.70 -38.86 -26.70
C THR A 674 19.61 -39.93 -25.61
N ILE A 675 18.49 -40.05 -24.91
CA ILE A 675 18.33 -41.05 -23.86
C ILE A 675 18.25 -42.47 -24.45
N LEU A 676 17.63 -42.66 -25.61
CA LEU A 676 17.61 -43.96 -26.30
C LEU A 676 19.01 -44.41 -26.73
N SER A 677 19.88 -43.49 -27.17
CA SER A 677 21.29 -43.85 -27.41
C SER A 677 22.03 -44.30 -26.15
N LEU A 678 21.63 -43.81 -24.97
CA LEU A 678 22.18 -44.26 -23.67
C LEU A 678 21.64 -45.62 -23.21
N VAL A 679 20.52 -46.06 -23.78
CA VAL A 679 19.91 -47.39 -23.54
C VAL A 679 20.52 -48.45 -24.47
N GLY A 680 20.91 -48.06 -25.69
CA GLY A 680 21.45 -48.96 -26.73
C GLY A 680 22.90 -49.43 -26.52
N HIS A 681 23.67 -48.76 -25.65
CA HIS A 681 25.00 -49.23 -25.24
C HIS A 681 24.87 -50.19 -24.05
N LYS A 682 24.72 -51.48 -24.35
CA LYS A 682 25.10 -52.58 -23.46
C LYS A 682 26.26 -53.34 -24.09
#